data_AF-A0A944MGV2-F1
#
_entry.id   AF-A0A944MGV2-F1
#
_cell.length_a   1.000
_cell.length_b   1.000
_cell.length_c   1.000
_cell.angle_alpha   90.00
_cell.angle_beta   90.00
_cell.angle_gamma   90.00
#
_symmetry.space_group_name_H-M   'P 1'
#
loop_
_entity.id
_entity.type
_entity.pdbx_description
1 polymer ?
#
loop_
_entity_poly.entity_id
_entity_poly.type
_entity_poly.pdbx_seq_one_letter_code
_entity_poly.pdbx_strand_id
1 'polypeptide(L)'
;MCITDLLKLFRLLSLSVFLAACGSGGGGDSSSDQSGADTEAPMAVSDVTSTTSLQSVTLSWRAATDNVGIDHYQITRDGVEIGTTDSTSFTDDGVNENSDYTYRVIAVDSAGNSTASGAIQVSVPANSNSGPDIEAPSPVSNLAASVTGQAVTLTWSPATDNVGIDYYQVTRDGVDIATTSSTSYVDRAVSQGTDYSYHVVAFDAAGNSTFSNALPVSVPANTNPGVVKAFPTAEGFGANASGGRNGQVVKVTNLNLGGAGSLQAALDIDAPRIVVFEVSGVIEGDIRIPYGDVTIAGQTAPGAGITIHGRLTCDYSNPPDNIILRHLRVRADHSTNPGVDGNFYDGIQCSRSANLIFDHLSVSGGVDETFDIFEAENVTLQWSTISRADTDGHPGGTHNYGLISGPNGANVSIHHNLFAHNGNRNPAVANGPCEIINNVVYNVRHGFVHHNPATGDFNIIGNYYRQGPENSLIPFYFDDQYSGSGTPMLSYYLEDNYVDDPGDLVGSVDNPWLTPSAHSSFENIDRGWNSSVARAGERHPFSQPVETVHDALANYDSVLARAGAFPRDLIDSENVDEVYARTGAWGARIPSDLMQGLAAGTPPADSDNDGMPDDWEESRGLSSSTPDHNSLMSSGYTAIEEYINELA
;
A
#
# COMPACT_ATOMS: atom_id res chain seq x y z
N MET A 1 10.95 20.25 -31.08
CA MET A 1 11.61 20.29 -29.76
C MET A 1 11.01 19.13 -29.01
N CYS A 2 11.73 18.00 -28.93
CA CYS A 2 11.14 16.71 -28.54
C CYS A 2 11.64 16.23 -27.17
N ILE A 3 10.72 15.63 -26.44
CA ILE A 3 10.88 14.62 -25.36
C ILE A 3 10.72 13.27 -26.09
N THR A 4 11.29 12.12 -25.74
CA THR A 4 12.00 11.63 -24.54
C THR A 4 13.52 11.44 -24.82
N ASP A 5 14.39 10.70 -24.10
CA ASP A 5 14.21 9.70 -23.02
C ASP A 5 15.43 9.58 -22.08
N LEU A 6 15.36 8.71 -21.05
CA LEU A 6 16.36 8.57 -19.99
C LEU A 6 16.63 7.10 -19.57
N LEU A 7 17.82 6.88 -19.01
CA LEU A 7 18.24 5.73 -18.18
C LEU A 7 18.43 4.32 -18.80
N LYS A 8 19.70 3.88 -18.82
CA LYS A 8 20.14 2.68 -18.05
C LYS A 8 21.63 2.78 -17.71
N LEU A 9 22.04 2.19 -16.59
CA LEU A 9 23.23 2.59 -15.82
C LEU A 9 24.10 1.38 -15.41
N PHE A 10 25.43 1.55 -15.42
CA PHE A 10 26.51 0.73 -14.81
C PHE A 10 26.60 -0.80 -15.04
N ARG A 11 27.81 -1.25 -15.44
CA ARG A 11 28.72 -2.00 -14.55
C ARG A 11 30.19 -1.92 -14.99
N LEU A 12 31.09 -2.29 -14.08
CA LEU A 12 32.51 -1.89 -14.01
C LEU A 12 33.44 -2.62 -15.01
N LEU A 13 34.51 -1.94 -15.45
CA LEU A 13 35.76 -2.59 -15.86
C LEU A 13 36.72 -2.75 -14.67
N SER A 14 37.40 -3.90 -14.59
CA SER A 14 38.62 -4.08 -13.79
C SER A 14 39.75 -4.59 -14.68
N LEU A 15 40.78 -3.78 -14.88
CA LEU A 15 41.98 -4.11 -15.65
C LEU A 15 42.97 -4.87 -14.75
N SER A 16 43.65 -5.90 -15.26
CA SER A 16 44.83 -6.48 -14.60
C SER A 16 45.81 -7.02 -15.64
N VAL A 17 47.03 -6.45 -15.61
CA VAL A 17 48.19 -6.85 -16.40
C VAL A 17 49.05 -7.77 -15.55
N PHE A 18 49.63 -8.84 -16.12
CA PHE A 18 50.86 -9.40 -15.56
C PHE A 18 51.88 -9.83 -16.62
N LEU A 19 53.15 -9.69 -16.24
CA LEU A 19 54.34 -9.76 -17.07
C LEU A 19 54.91 -11.19 -17.14
N ALA A 20 55.59 -11.51 -18.24
CA ALA A 20 56.49 -12.66 -18.31
C ALA A 20 57.87 -12.33 -17.69
N ALA A 21 58.49 -13.31 -17.02
CA ALA A 21 59.93 -13.32 -16.75
C ALA A 21 60.45 -14.76 -16.60
N CYS A 22 61.61 -15.02 -17.21
CA CYS A 22 62.27 -16.34 -17.26
C CYS A 22 63.04 -16.65 -15.96
N GLY A 23 63.11 -17.94 -15.60
CA GLY A 23 63.97 -18.47 -14.54
C GLY A 23 64.71 -19.73 -15.01
N SER A 24 66.01 -19.60 -15.25
CA SER A 24 66.86 -20.67 -15.80
C SER A 24 67.13 -21.80 -14.81
N GLY A 25 67.12 -23.05 -15.31
CA GLY A 25 67.42 -24.24 -14.52
C GLY A 25 68.90 -24.65 -14.47
N GLY A 26 69.13 -25.76 -13.78
CA GLY A 26 70.30 -26.62 -13.90
C GLY A 26 69.95 -28.00 -13.30
N GLY A 27 70.39 -29.13 -13.83
CA GLY A 27 71.25 -29.33 -15.00
C GLY A 27 72.22 -30.49 -14.77
N GLY A 28 71.96 -31.63 -15.40
CA GLY A 28 72.88 -32.78 -15.48
C GLY A 28 72.20 -34.15 -15.24
N ASP A 29 72.51 -35.20 -16.01
CA ASP A 29 73.27 -35.25 -17.28
C ASP A 29 73.00 -36.58 -18.02
N SER A 30 73.17 -36.58 -19.35
CA SER A 30 73.22 -37.72 -20.27
C SER A 30 71.97 -38.62 -20.39
N SER A 31 71.60 -39.16 -21.55
CA SER A 31 72.35 -39.35 -22.81
C SER A 31 71.52 -39.00 -24.06
N SER A 32 72.17 -38.36 -25.04
CA SER A 32 71.59 -38.00 -26.33
C SER A 32 71.48 -39.18 -27.30
N ASP A 33 70.32 -39.34 -27.94
CA ASP A 33 70.23 -39.85 -29.31
C ASP A 33 69.64 -38.73 -30.19
N GLN A 34 70.16 -38.57 -31.41
CA GLN A 34 69.81 -37.45 -32.30
C GLN A 34 68.77 -37.88 -33.32
N SER A 35 67.48 -37.82 -32.94
CA SER A 35 66.43 -37.55 -33.91
C SER A 35 66.57 -36.10 -34.37
N GLY A 36 66.91 -35.88 -35.65
CA GLY A 36 66.85 -34.55 -36.24
C GLY A 36 65.43 -33.99 -36.12
N ALA A 37 65.31 -32.69 -35.84
CA ALA A 37 64.01 -32.03 -35.86
C ALA A 37 63.39 -32.15 -37.26
N ASP A 38 62.11 -32.47 -37.32
CA ASP A 38 61.38 -32.54 -38.57
C ASP A 38 61.22 -31.14 -39.19
N THR A 39 61.21 -31.11 -40.52
CA THR A 39 61.18 -29.90 -41.36
C THR A 39 60.39 -30.10 -42.65
N GLU A 40 59.82 -31.30 -42.87
CA GLU A 40 58.84 -31.51 -43.93
C GLU A 40 57.50 -30.94 -43.47
N ALA A 41 56.68 -30.42 -44.38
CA ALA A 41 55.36 -29.91 -44.02
C ALA A 41 54.27 -30.93 -44.39
N PRO A 42 53.18 -31.03 -43.60
CA PRO A 42 52.05 -31.89 -43.91
C PRO A 42 51.57 -31.75 -45.36
N MET A 43 51.07 -32.85 -45.94
CA MET A 43 50.35 -32.75 -47.20
C MET A 43 49.13 -31.82 -47.07
N ALA A 44 48.88 -31.02 -48.11
CA ALA A 44 47.76 -30.09 -48.13
C ALA A 44 46.42 -30.81 -47.89
N VAL A 45 45.61 -30.27 -46.99
CA VAL A 45 44.28 -30.81 -46.65
C VAL A 45 43.39 -30.85 -47.90
N SER A 46 42.85 -32.02 -48.21
CA SER A 46 41.96 -32.25 -49.36
C SER A 46 40.52 -32.48 -48.93
N ASP A 47 39.61 -32.44 -49.92
CA ASP A 47 38.21 -32.82 -49.77
C ASP A 47 37.46 -32.03 -48.67
N VAL A 48 37.84 -30.77 -48.47
CA VAL A 48 37.14 -29.87 -47.54
C VAL A 48 35.73 -29.59 -48.06
N THR A 49 34.75 -29.95 -47.26
CA THR A 49 33.31 -29.78 -47.49
C THR A 49 32.69 -29.05 -46.32
N SER A 50 31.51 -28.47 -46.53
CA SER A 50 30.78 -27.68 -45.53
C SER A 50 29.29 -28.00 -45.55
N THR A 51 28.68 -28.08 -44.38
CA THR A 51 27.21 -28.03 -44.20
C THR A 51 26.85 -26.81 -43.35
N THR A 52 25.77 -26.12 -43.70
CA THR A 52 25.36 -24.85 -43.05
C THR A 52 23.99 -24.98 -42.38
N SER A 53 23.83 -24.29 -41.26
CA SER A 53 22.53 -23.95 -40.65
C SER A 53 22.35 -22.42 -40.66
N LEU A 54 21.34 -21.88 -39.98
CA LEU A 54 21.17 -20.41 -39.85
C LEU A 54 22.24 -19.75 -38.96
N GLN A 55 22.87 -20.50 -38.06
CA GLN A 55 23.79 -19.97 -37.03
C GLN A 55 25.09 -20.79 -36.91
N SER A 56 25.31 -21.79 -37.77
CA SER A 56 26.53 -22.60 -37.73
C SER A 56 27.02 -23.03 -39.11
N VAL A 57 28.34 -23.16 -39.25
CA VAL A 57 29.01 -23.85 -40.37
C VAL A 57 29.79 -25.02 -39.82
N THR A 58 29.44 -26.24 -40.23
CA THR A 58 30.25 -27.43 -39.94
C THR A 58 31.11 -27.77 -41.15
N LEU A 59 32.42 -27.68 -40.98
CA LEU A 59 33.44 -28.11 -41.93
C LEU A 59 33.79 -29.58 -41.70
N SER A 60 34.12 -30.30 -42.77
CA SER A 60 34.67 -31.65 -42.71
C SER A 60 35.61 -31.89 -43.88
N TRP A 61 36.75 -32.54 -43.62
CA TRP A 61 37.81 -32.76 -44.61
C TRP A 61 38.37 -34.17 -44.54
N ARG A 62 39.22 -34.51 -45.50
CA ARG A 62 40.01 -35.74 -45.42
C ARG A 62 41.26 -35.51 -44.59
N ALA A 63 41.59 -36.45 -43.71
CA ALA A 63 42.82 -36.42 -42.93
C ALA A 63 44.04 -36.20 -43.83
N ALA A 64 44.82 -35.15 -43.51
CA ALA A 64 46.15 -34.96 -44.08
C ALA A 64 47.09 -36.06 -43.59
N THR A 65 48.20 -36.25 -44.31
CA THR A 65 49.28 -37.17 -43.95
C THR A 65 50.60 -36.43 -43.97
N ASP A 66 51.48 -36.85 -43.09
CA ASP A 66 52.82 -36.31 -42.90
C ASP A 66 53.81 -37.46 -42.60
N ASN A 67 55.12 -37.20 -42.67
CA ASN A 67 56.16 -38.21 -42.46
C ASN A 67 56.30 -38.64 -40.98
N VAL A 68 55.94 -37.77 -40.01
CA VAL A 68 55.91 -38.00 -38.57
C VAL A 68 54.46 -38.05 -38.07
N GLY A 69 53.59 -37.20 -38.60
CA GLY A 69 52.15 -37.23 -38.36
C GLY A 69 51.53 -35.86 -38.16
N ILE A 70 50.19 -35.81 -38.23
CA ILE A 70 49.45 -34.58 -37.95
C ILE A 70 49.23 -34.47 -36.44
N ASP A 71 49.53 -33.30 -35.89
CA ASP A 71 49.29 -32.93 -34.50
C ASP A 71 47.85 -32.45 -34.33
N HIS A 72 47.48 -31.40 -35.08
CA HIS A 72 46.13 -30.84 -35.10
C HIS A 72 45.82 -30.13 -36.42
N TYR A 73 44.57 -29.66 -36.57
CA TYR A 73 44.13 -28.75 -37.63
C TYR A 73 43.74 -27.39 -37.05
N GLN A 74 44.17 -26.30 -37.68
CA GLN A 74 43.69 -24.94 -37.39
C GLN A 74 42.66 -24.50 -38.44
N ILE A 75 41.59 -23.83 -38.01
CA ILE A 75 40.53 -23.34 -38.89
C ILE A 75 40.56 -21.81 -38.87
N THR A 76 40.59 -21.22 -40.07
CA THR A 76 40.46 -19.76 -40.24
C THR A 76 39.18 -19.40 -40.96
N ARG A 77 38.51 -18.35 -40.50
CA ARG A 77 37.39 -17.65 -41.17
C ARG A 77 37.81 -16.25 -41.56
N ASP A 78 37.67 -15.91 -42.84
CA ASP A 78 38.07 -14.63 -43.45
C ASP A 78 39.53 -14.23 -43.15
N GLY A 79 40.39 -15.24 -42.96
CA GLY A 79 41.81 -15.07 -42.64
C GLY A 79 42.15 -14.95 -41.14
N VAL A 80 41.16 -15.03 -40.25
CA VAL A 80 41.35 -15.04 -38.79
C VAL A 80 41.16 -16.45 -38.25
N GLU A 81 42.05 -16.93 -37.39
CA GLU A 81 41.90 -18.23 -36.71
C GLU A 81 40.71 -18.19 -35.73
N ILE A 82 39.81 -19.16 -35.84
CA ILE A 82 38.62 -19.29 -34.99
C ILE A 82 38.66 -20.49 -34.03
N GLY A 83 39.62 -21.40 -34.22
CA GLY A 83 39.83 -22.54 -33.35
C GLY A 83 40.69 -23.63 -33.98
N THR A 84 41.04 -24.61 -33.16
CA THR A 84 41.79 -25.81 -33.56
C THR A 84 41.03 -27.09 -33.21
N THR A 85 41.39 -28.21 -33.84
CA THR A 85 40.80 -29.54 -33.59
C THR A 85 41.72 -30.65 -34.07
N ASP A 86 41.77 -31.75 -33.32
CA ASP A 86 42.53 -32.96 -33.69
C ASP A 86 41.68 -33.89 -34.59
N SER A 87 40.38 -33.57 -34.75
CA SER A 87 39.44 -34.30 -35.60
C SER A 87 39.37 -33.70 -37.01
N THR A 88 38.95 -34.48 -38.00
CA THR A 88 38.80 -34.02 -39.39
C THR A 88 37.49 -33.26 -39.65
N SER A 89 36.99 -32.54 -38.64
CA SER A 89 35.75 -31.76 -38.65
C SER A 89 35.78 -30.67 -37.59
N PHE A 90 35.18 -29.51 -37.89
CA PHE A 90 35.06 -28.38 -36.98
C PHE A 90 33.70 -27.68 -37.20
N THR A 91 33.03 -27.28 -36.12
CA THR A 91 31.79 -26.51 -36.18
C THR A 91 32.04 -25.10 -35.68
N ASP A 92 31.71 -24.12 -36.51
CA ASP A 92 31.74 -22.70 -36.20
C ASP A 92 30.31 -22.20 -35.96
N ASP A 93 29.95 -22.02 -34.69
CA ASP A 93 28.66 -21.46 -34.25
C ASP A 93 28.68 -19.92 -34.14
N GLY A 94 29.77 -19.27 -34.57
CA GLY A 94 29.97 -17.82 -34.45
C GLY A 94 29.62 -17.04 -35.73
N VAL A 95 28.80 -17.61 -36.61
CA VAL A 95 28.42 -17.04 -37.91
C VAL A 95 27.08 -16.30 -37.84
N ASN A 96 26.92 -15.29 -38.69
CA ASN A 96 25.66 -14.60 -38.89
C ASN A 96 24.90 -15.18 -40.08
N GLU A 97 23.57 -15.11 -40.04
CA GLU A 97 22.71 -15.40 -41.18
C GLU A 97 22.98 -14.48 -42.38
N ASN A 98 22.57 -14.91 -43.59
CA ASN A 98 22.69 -14.13 -44.83
C ASN A 98 24.11 -13.58 -45.10
N SER A 99 25.14 -14.36 -44.77
CA SER A 99 26.54 -13.93 -44.81
C SER A 99 27.41 -14.96 -45.54
N ASP A 100 28.32 -14.49 -46.38
CA ASP A 100 29.33 -15.31 -47.07
C ASP A 100 30.64 -15.29 -46.28
N TYR A 101 31.22 -16.47 -46.06
CA TYR A 101 32.47 -16.64 -45.30
C TYR A 101 33.51 -17.43 -46.08
N THR A 102 34.78 -17.03 -45.94
CA THR A 102 35.93 -17.72 -46.52
C THR A 102 36.60 -18.61 -45.48
N TYR A 103 36.58 -19.93 -45.65
CA TYR A 103 37.27 -20.86 -44.76
C TYR A 103 38.53 -21.47 -45.35
N ARG A 104 39.51 -21.75 -44.48
CA ARG A 104 40.65 -22.64 -44.74
C ARG A 104 40.89 -23.54 -43.53
N VAL A 105 41.37 -24.74 -43.83
CA VAL A 105 41.85 -25.71 -42.84
C VAL A 105 43.36 -25.84 -43.01
N ILE A 106 44.12 -25.72 -41.93
CA ILE A 106 45.59 -25.79 -41.92
C ILE A 106 45.97 -27.04 -41.14
N ALA A 107 46.62 -28.01 -41.79
CA ALA A 107 47.22 -29.14 -41.09
C ALA A 107 48.56 -28.73 -40.49
N VAL A 108 48.83 -29.09 -39.24
CA VAL A 108 50.06 -28.78 -38.50
C VAL A 108 50.63 -30.07 -37.91
N ASP A 109 51.94 -30.30 -38.03
CA ASP A 109 52.66 -31.40 -37.38
C ASP A 109 53.18 -31.01 -35.99
N SER A 110 53.73 -31.97 -35.23
CA SER A 110 54.24 -31.72 -33.88
C SER A 110 55.59 -30.97 -33.84
N ALA A 111 56.22 -30.70 -34.99
CA ALA A 111 57.36 -29.80 -35.13
C ALA A 111 56.94 -28.36 -35.47
N GLY A 112 55.68 -28.14 -35.85
CA GLY A 112 55.09 -26.86 -36.19
C GLY A 112 55.17 -26.50 -37.68
N ASN A 113 55.51 -27.44 -38.57
CA ASN A 113 55.36 -27.18 -40.01
C ASN A 113 53.87 -27.29 -40.39
N SER A 114 53.42 -26.47 -41.34
CA SER A 114 51.99 -26.30 -41.61
C SER A 114 51.67 -26.14 -43.09
N THR A 115 50.58 -26.77 -43.55
CA THR A 115 50.07 -26.61 -44.92
C THR A 115 48.57 -26.33 -44.93
N ALA A 116 48.19 -25.20 -45.54
CA ALA A 116 46.80 -24.78 -45.68
C ALA A 116 46.09 -25.44 -46.88
N SER A 117 44.79 -25.69 -46.71
CA SER A 117 43.87 -26.02 -47.80
C SER A 117 43.72 -24.86 -48.80
N GLY A 118 43.14 -25.16 -49.96
CA GLY A 118 42.47 -24.13 -50.77
C GLY A 118 41.39 -23.41 -49.94
N ALA A 119 41.12 -22.14 -50.26
CA ALA A 119 40.00 -21.43 -49.66
C ALA A 119 38.68 -21.96 -50.21
N ILE A 120 37.72 -22.25 -49.34
CA ILE A 120 36.33 -22.51 -49.71
C ILE A 120 35.46 -21.31 -49.34
N GLN A 121 34.50 -20.99 -50.19
CA GLN A 121 33.46 -20.00 -49.91
C GLN A 121 32.23 -20.73 -49.40
N VAL A 122 31.67 -20.26 -48.28
CA VAL A 122 30.50 -20.88 -47.65
C VAL A 122 29.48 -19.80 -47.34
N SER A 123 28.33 -19.89 -48.01
CA SER A 123 27.17 -19.01 -47.78
C SER A 123 26.32 -19.56 -46.64
N VAL A 124 26.16 -18.79 -45.56
CA VAL A 124 25.16 -19.06 -44.53
C VAL A 124 23.80 -18.54 -45.05
N PRO A 125 22.77 -19.39 -45.15
CA PRO A 125 21.48 -18.99 -45.69
C PRO A 125 20.87 -17.85 -44.86
N ALA A 126 20.13 -16.96 -45.52
CA ALA A 126 19.24 -16.03 -44.83
C ALA A 126 18.13 -16.82 -44.12
N ASN A 127 17.77 -16.41 -42.90
CA ASN A 127 16.55 -16.89 -42.28
C ASN A 127 15.36 -16.48 -43.16
N SER A 128 14.61 -17.47 -43.62
CA SER A 128 13.47 -17.26 -44.53
C SER A 128 12.21 -16.79 -43.79
N ASN A 129 12.23 -16.76 -42.45
CA ASN A 129 11.11 -16.44 -41.57
C ASN A 129 11.33 -15.11 -40.82
N SER A 130 11.71 -14.03 -41.53
CA SER A 130 11.74 -12.67 -40.98
C SER A 130 10.91 -11.70 -41.83
N GLY A 131 9.59 -11.95 -41.90
CA GLY A 131 8.65 -10.84 -41.93
C GLY A 131 8.59 -10.19 -40.54
N PRO A 132 7.94 -9.01 -40.38
CA PRO A 132 7.38 -8.70 -39.07
C PRO A 132 6.47 -9.86 -38.65
N ASP A 133 6.37 -10.13 -37.35
CA ASP A 133 5.34 -11.04 -36.88
C ASP A 133 3.97 -10.43 -37.18
N ILE A 134 3.11 -11.23 -37.81
CA ILE A 134 1.77 -10.85 -38.28
C ILE A 134 0.71 -11.88 -37.85
N GLU A 135 1.12 -12.92 -37.13
CA GLU A 135 0.18 -13.85 -36.54
C GLU A 135 -0.32 -13.20 -35.24
N ALA A 136 -1.63 -13.19 -35.03
CA ALA A 136 -2.18 -12.65 -33.79
C ALA A 136 -2.27 -13.77 -32.75
N PRO A 137 -2.04 -13.46 -31.45
CA PRO A 137 -2.25 -14.41 -30.36
C PRO A 137 -3.59 -15.15 -30.43
N SER A 138 -3.64 -16.37 -29.91
CA SER A 138 -4.93 -17.03 -29.66
C SER A 138 -5.80 -16.19 -28.70
N PRO A 139 -7.14 -16.20 -28.83
CA PRO A 139 -7.99 -15.61 -27.79
C PRO A 139 -7.76 -16.31 -26.44
N VAL A 140 -7.82 -15.56 -25.33
CA VAL A 140 -7.76 -16.18 -24.00
C VAL A 140 -8.93 -17.15 -23.79
N SER A 141 -8.67 -18.23 -23.05
CA SER A 141 -9.66 -19.26 -22.76
C SER A 141 -10.08 -19.24 -21.29
N ASN A 142 -11.22 -19.85 -20.97
CA ASN A 142 -11.77 -19.90 -19.61
C ASN A 142 -11.92 -18.52 -18.92
N LEU A 143 -12.22 -17.46 -19.68
CA LEU A 143 -12.54 -16.16 -19.10
C LEU A 143 -13.81 -16.30 -18.25
N ALA A 144 -13.65 -16.10 -16.95
CA ALA A 144 -14.68 -16.20 -15.94
C ALA A 144 -14.66 -14.98 -15.03
N ALA A 145 -15.78 -14.70 -14.38
CA ALA A 145 -15.95 -13.62 -13.44
C ALA A 145 -16.53 -14.15 -12.13
N SER A 146 -16.12 -13.55 -11.02
CA SER A 146 -16.81 -13.61 -9.73
C SER A 146 -17.15 -12.19 -9.29
N VAL A 147 -18.31 -12.01 -8.66
CA VAL A 147 -18.79 -10.70 -8.20
C VAL A 147 -18.90 -10.74 -6.69
N THR A 148 -18.27 -9.78 -6.02
CA THR A 148 -18.30 -9.66 -4.57
C THR A 148 -18.38 -8.18 -4.20
N GLY A 149 -19.40 -7.76 -3.45
CA GLY A 149 -19.59 -6.35 -3.07
C GLY A 149 -19.76 -5.41 -4.26
N GLN A 150 -18.81 -4.48 -4.43
CA GLN A 150 -18.70 -3.57 -5.58
C GLN A 150 -17.48 -3.91 -6.46
N ALA A 151 -17.10 -5.19 -6.54
CA ALA A 151 -15.97 -5.65 -7.35
C ALA A 151 -16.35 -6.82 -8.28
N VAL A 152 -15.78 -6.81 -9.48
CA VAL A 152 -15.76 -7.94 -10.41
C VAL A 152 -14.33 -8.46 -10.54
N THR A 153 -14.08 -9.67 -10.05
CA THR A 153 -12.79 -10.36 -10.25
C THR A 153 -12.87 -11.25 -11.48
N LEU A 154 -12.07 -10.91 -12.50
CA LEU A 154 -11.89 -11.66 -13.72
C LEU A 154 -10.68 -12.60 -13.61
N THR A 155 -10.82 -13.81 -14.15
CA THR A 155 -9.73 -14.79 -14.29
C THR A 155 -9.81 -15.45 -15.66
N TRP A 156 -8.67 -15.75 -16.28
CA TRP A 156 -8.59 -16.48 -17.54
C TRP A 156 -7.39 -17.44 -17.57
N SER A 157 -7.36 -18.33 -18.56
CA SER A 157 -6.19 -19.14 -18.90
C SER A 157 -5.31 -18.39 -19.92
N PRO A 158 -3.97 -18.53 -19.87
CA PRO A 158 -3.07 -17.84 -20.79
C PRO A 158 -3.41 -18.06 -22.27
N ALA A 159 -3.22 -17.03 -23.09
CA ALA A 159 -3.16 -17.17 -24.53
C ALA A 159 -1.84 -17.81 -24.96
N THR A 160 -1.83 -18.41 -26.16
CA THR A 160 -0.63 -18.88 -26.86
C THR A 160 -0.42 -18.11 -28.15
N ASP A 161 0.84 -17.93 -28.52
CA ASP A 161 1.25 -17.26 -29.74
C ASP A 161 2.50 -17.97 -30.33
N ASN A 162 2.87 -17.68 -31.58
CA ASN A 162 4.01 -18.29 -32.25
C ASN A 162 5.38 -17.76 -31.73
N VAL A 163 5.42 -16.54 -31.17
CA VAL A 163 6.58 -15.89 -30.54
C VAL A 163 6.35 -15.70 -29.05
N GLY A 164 5.20 -15.16 -28.64
CA GLY A 164 4.80 -15.05 -27.24
C GLY A 164 3.91 -13.84 -26.92
N ILE A 165 3.19 -13.95 -25.80
CA ILE A 165 2.33 -12.88 -25.26
C ILE A 165 3.18 -11.84 -24.51
N ASP A 166 2.96 -10.56 -24.79
CA ASP A 166 3.56 -9.44 -24.05
C ASP A 166 2.65 -8.99 -22.88
N TYR A 167 1.38 -8.70 -23.17
CA TYR A 167 0.39 -8.32 -22.14
C TYR A 167 -1.05 -8.66 -22.53
N TYR A 168 -1.95 -8.57 -21.55
CA TYR A 168 -3.40 -8.59 -21.70
C TYR A 168 -3.97 -7.19 -21.46
N GLN A 169 -4.93 -6.77 -22.28
CA GLN A 169 -5.75 -5.58 -22.07
C GLN A 169 -7.16 -6.01 -21.64
N VAL A 170 -7.65 -5.43 -20.56
CA VAL A 170 -9.02 -5.66 -20.06
C VAL A 170 -9.90 -4.51 -20.50
N THR A 171 -11.05 -4.82 -21.10
CA THR A 171 -12.06 -3.83 -21.50
C THR A 171 -13.41 -4.11 -20.84
N ARG A 172 -14.14 -3.04 -20.52
CA ARG A 172 -15.50 -3.07 -19.97
C ARG A 172 -16.39 -2.18 -20.84
N ASP A 173 -17.47 -2.75 -21.36
CA ASP A 173 -18.41 -2.11 -22.28
C ASP A 173 -17.73 -1.47 -23.52
N GLY A 174 -16.58 -2.02 -23.93
CA GLY A 174 -15.77 -1.53 -25.03
C GLY A 174 -14.82 -0.36 -24.67
N VAL A 175 -14.68 -0.02 -23.39
CA VAL A 175 -13.68 0.94 -22.88
C VAL A 175 -12.52 0.18 -22.24
N ASP A 176 -11.29 0.58 -22.56
CA ASP A 176 -10.08 0.03 -21.96
C ASP A 176 -9.96 0.47 -20.49
N ILE A 177 -9.89 -0.48 -19.56
CA ILE A 177 -9.83 -0.19 -18.11
C ILE A 177 -8.49 -0.57 -17.47
N ALA A 178 -7.75 -1.53 -18.03
CA ALA A 178 -6.46 -1.95 -17.51
C ALA A 178 -5.59 -2.68 -18.55
N THR A 179 -4.28 -2.71 -18.30
CA THR A 179 -3.35 -3.66 -18.91
C THR A 179 -2.61 -4.45 -17.82
N THR A 180 -2.32 -5.72 -18.08
CA THR A 180 -1.70 -6.64 -17.11
C THR A 180 -0.96 -7.78 -17.79
N SER A 181 0.14 -8.24 -17.21
CA SER A 181 0.82 -9.49 -17.61
C SER A 181 0.29 -10.73 -16.87
N SER A 182 -0.54 -10.53 -15.84
CA SER A 182 -1.20 -11.61 -15.08
C SER A 182 -2.49 -12.06 -15.76
N THR A 183 -2.91 -13.31 -15.51
CA THR A 183 -4.17 -13.85 -16.07
C THR A 183 -5.38 -13.62 -15.17
N SER A 184 -5.40 -12.49 -14.47
CA SER A 184 -6.46 -12.06 -13.56
C SER A 184 -6.47 -10.56 -13.40
N TYR A 185 -7.64 -9.99 -13.11
CA TYR A 185 -7.84 -8.56 -12.85
C TYR A 185 -9.05 -8.33 -11.95
N VAL A 186 -9.01 -7.33 -11.07
CA VAL A 186 -10.14 -6.96 -10.19
C VAL A 186 -10.62 -5.56 -10.56
N ASP A 187 -11.83 -5.48 -11.11
CA ASP A 187 -12.49 -4.21 -11.40
C ASP A 187 -13.33 -3.76 -10.20
N ARG A 188 -12.89 -2.70 -9.52
CA ARG A 188 -13.60 -2.05 -8.41
C ARG A 188 -14.41 -0.82 -8.83
N ALA A 189 -14.33 -0.40 -10.10
CA ALA A 189 -15.00 0.79 -10.60
C ALA A 189 -16.41 0.48 -11.17
N VAL A 190 -17.06 -0.58 -10.67
CA VAL A 190 -18.36 -1.07 -11.15
C VAL A 190 -19.51 -0.54 -10.29
N SER A 191 -20.66 -0.29 -10.91
CA SER A 191 -21.88 0.10 -10.22
C SER A 191 -22.73 -1.13 -9.90
N GLN A 192 -23.26 -1.20 -8.68
CA GLN A 192 -24.25 -2.21 -8.30
C GLN A 192 -25.53 -2.07 -9.13
N GLY A 193 -26.19 -3.18 -9.44
CA GLY A 193 -27.39 -3.22 -10.28
C GLY A 193 -27.14 -2.91 -11.76
N THR A 194 -25.89 -3.00 -12.21
CA THR A 194 -25.49 -2.74 -13.59
C THR A 194 -24.96 -4.03 -14.23
N ASP A 195 -25.40 -4.30 -15.45
CA ASP A 195 -24.86 -5.36 -16.29
C ASP A 195 -23.66 -4.82 -17.09
N TYR A 196 -22.54 -5.51 -17.01
CA TYR A 196 -21.29 -5.17 -17.71
C TYR A 196 -20.93 -6.23 -18.73
N SER A 197 -20.22 -5.84 -19.79
CA SER A 197 -19.66 -6.75 -20.80
C SER A 197 -18.13 -6.64 -20.84
N TYR A 198 -17.45 -7.68 -20.38
CA TYR A 198 -15.99 -7.72 -20.33
C TYR A 198 -15.37 -8.45 -21.53
N HIS A 199 -14.24 -7.94 -22.00
CA HIS A 199 -13.34 -8.68 -22.89
C HIS A 199 -11.91 -8.62 -22.35
N VAL A 200 -11.12 -9.63 -22.70
CA VAL A 200 -9.67 -9.62 -22.53
C VAL A 200 -9.03 -9.78 -23.89
N VAL A 201 -8.16 -8.85 -24.25
CA VAL A 201 -7.40 -8.85 -25.51
C VAL A 201 -5.97 -9.30 -25.19
N ALA A 202 -5.48 -10.33 -25.87
CA ALA A 202 -4.07 -10.70 -25.79
C ALA A 202 -3.28 -9.94 -26.86
N PHE A 203 -2.13 -9.39 -26.48
CA PHE A 203 -1.17 -8.72 -27.37
C PHE A 203 0.17 -9.45 -27.38
N ASP A 204 0.80 -9.54 -28.56
CA ASP A 204 2.21 -9.92 -28.70
C ASP A 204 3.13 -8.67 -28.68
N ALA A 205 4.44 -8.90 -28.76
CA ALA A 205 5.45 -7.83 -28.79
C ALA A 205 5.55 -7.08 -30.14
N ALA A 206 4.88 -7.57 -31.20
CA ALA A 206 4.77 -6.91 -32.51
C ALA A 206 3.53 -6.00 -32.61
N GLY A 207 2.59 -6.12 -31.67
CA GLY A 207 1.34 -5.39 -31.58
C GLY A 207 0.14 -6.08 -32.26
N ASN A 208 0.25 -7.34 -32.69
CA ASN A 208 -0.92 -8.09 -33.13
C ASN A 208 -1.76 -8.49 -31.91
N SER A 209 -3.08 -8.63 -32.11
CA SER A 209 -4.00 -8.82 -30.99
C SER A 209 -5.27 -9.56 -31.34
N THR A 210 -5.80 -10.28 -30.35
CA THR A 210 -7.05 -11.02 -30.46
C THR A 210 -7.91 -10.87 -29.20
N PHE A 211 -9.18 -10.53 -29.40
CA PHE A 211 -10.19 -10.42 -28.34
C PHE A 211 -10.68 -11.81 -27.90
N SER A 212 -10.95 -11.96 -26.60
CA SER A 212 -11.82 -13.02 -26.08
C SER A 212 -13.25 -12.90 -26.62
N ASN A 213 -14.08 -13.91 -26.38
CA ASN A 213 -15.53 -13.69 -26.38
C ASN A 213 -15.92 -12.69 -25.28
N ALA A 214 -17.03 -11.98 -25.48
CA ALA A 214 -17.65 -11.16 -24.45
C ALA A 214 -18.09 -12.02 -23.26
N LEU A 215 -17.73 -11.63 -22.04
CA LEU A 215 -18.28 -12.19 -20.80
C LEU A 215 -19.28 -11.19 -20.22
N PRO A 216 -20.60 -11.44 -20.30
CA PRO A 216 -21.59 -10.66 -19.57
C PRO A 216 -21.51 -10.95 -18.07
N VAL A 217 -21.48 -9.89 -17.25
CA VAL A 217 -21.42 -9.97 -15.80
C VAL A 217 -22.46 -9.02 -15.21
N SER A 218 -23.49 -9.59 -14.60
CA SER A 218 -24.46 -8.82 -13.81
C SER A 218 -23.90 -8.54 -12.42
N VAL A 219 -23.65 -7.28 -12.08
CA VAL A 219 -23.39 -6.90 -10.69
C VAL A 219 -24.75 -6.77 -9.99
N PRO A 220 -25.06 -7.58 -8.97
CA PRO A 220 -26.37 -7.56 -8.34
C PRO A 220 -26.77 -6.15 -7.90
N ALA A 221 -28.04 -5.80 -8.09
CA ALA A 221 -28.58 -4.61 -7.46
C ALA A 221 -28.51 -4.78 -5.95
N ASN A 222 -28.09 -3.74 -5.24
CA ASN A 222 -28.24 -3.71 -3.80
C ASN A 222 -29.73 -3.67 -3.47
N THR A 223 -30.29 -4.84 -3.11
CA THR A 223 -31.70 -5.00 -2.77
C THR A 223 -32.00 -4.65 -1.33
N ASN A 224 -31.04 -4.08 -0.57
CA ASN A 224 -31.29 -3.64 0.79
C ASN A 224 -32.24 -2.42 0.80
N PRO A 225 -33.41 -2.46 1.48
CA PRO A 225 -34.38 -1.38 1.45
C PRO A 225 -33.93 -0.17 2.27
N GLY A 226 -33.14 0.71 1.66
CA GLY A 226 -32.57 1.89 2.29
C GLY A 226 -31.11 1.68 2.70
N VAL A 227 -30.28 2.69 2.46
CA VAL A 227 -28.89 2.70 2.95
C VAL A 227 -28.96 2.91 4.47
N VAL A 228 -28.85 1.81 5.22
CA VAL A 228 -28.50 1.90 6.63
C VAL A 228 -27.06 2.38 6.75
N LYS A 229 -26.82 3.21 7.77
CA LYS A 229 -25.50 3.76 8.10
C LYS A 229 -24.48 2.62 8.38
N ALA A 230 -23.22 2.96 8.59
CA ALA A 230 -22.19 2.03 9.06
C ALA A 230 -22.65 1.27 10.32
N PHE A 231 -23.27 1.99 11.25
CA PHE A 231 -23.91 1.50 12.46
C PHE A 231 -24.91 2.58 12.96
N PRO A 232 -25.86 2.26 13.86
CA PRO A 232 -26.96 3.18 14.20
C PRO A 232 -26.54 4.58 14.68
N THR A 233 -25.41 4.68 15.38
CA THR A 233 -24.84 5.92 15.96
C THR A 233 -23.74 6.55 15.11
N ALA A 234 -23.54 6.11 13.87
CA ALA A 234 -22.61 6.74 12.94
C ALA A 234 -23.14 8.12 12.50
N GLU A 235 -22.29 9.13 12.41
CA GLU A 235 -22.67 10.47 11.94
C GLU A 235 -21.59 11.11 11.06
N GLY A 236 -21.89 12.24 10.41
CA GLY A 236 -20.94 12.92 9.53
C GLY A 236 -20.71 12.21 8.19
N PHE A 237 -19.68 12.65 7.46
CA PHE A 237 -19.45 12.25 6.07
C PHE A 237 -19.10 10.77 5.87
N GLY A 238 -18.43 10.14 6.84
CA GLY A 238 -18.12 8.70 6.83
C GLY A 238 -19.29 7.79 7.21
N ALA A 239 -20.44 8.33 7.63
CA ALA A 239 -21.55 7.55 8.21
C ALA A 239 -22.18 6.51 7.28
N ASN A 240 -21.95 6.59 5.96
CA ASN A 240 -22.49 5.67 4.96
C ASN A 240 -21.48 4.60 4.49
N ALA A 241 -20.30 4.52 5.12
CA ALA A 241 -19.42 3.37 4.96
C ALA A 241 -20.20 2.08 5.27
N SER A 242 -19.99 1.03 4.47
CA SER A 242 -20.64 -0.27 4.63
C SER A 242 -19.69 -1.36 5.14
N GLY A 243 -18.37 -1.10 5.09
CA GLY A 243 -17.35 -2.03 5.54
C GLY A 243 -17.53 -3.40 4.90
N GLY A 244 -17.51 -4.44 5.73
CA GLY A 244 -17.68 -5.84 5.31
C GLY A 244 -19.11 -6.33 5.14
N ARG A 245 -20.13 -5.47 5.13
CA ARG A 245 -21.56 -5.85 5.05
C ARG A 245 -21.86 -6.78 3.88
N ASN A 246 -22.66 -7.83 4.12
CA ASN A 246 -22.93 -8.95 3.20
C ASN A 246 -21.69 -9.78 2.79
N GLY A 247 -20.53 -9.54 3.43
CA GLY A 247 -19.29 -10.27 3.24
C GLY A 247 -19.20 -11.54 4.08
N GLN A 248 -18.00 -12.09 4.19
CA GLN A 248 -17.71 -13.21 5.08
C GLN A 248 -17.38 -12.73 6.50
N VAL A 249 -17.67 -13.52 7.52
CA VAL A 249 -17.15 -13.26 8.88
C VAL A 249 -15.80 -13.98 9.05
N VAL A 250 -14.82 -13.27 9.62
CA VAL A 250 -13.46 -13.79 9.81
C VAL A 250 -13.08 -13.66 11.29
N LYS A 251 -12.89 -14.81 11.95
CA LYS A 251 -12.56 -14.87 13.37
C LYS A 251 -11.05 -14.78 13.60
N VAL A 252 -10.61 -13.81 14.38
CA VAL A 252 -9.24 -13.70 14.91
C VAL A 252 -9.16 -14.55 16.17
N THR A 253 -8.34 -15.60 16.11
CA THR A 253 -8.25 -16.66 17.13
C THR A 253 -6.90 -16.68 17.85
N ASN A 254 -5.97 -15.80 17.46
CA ASN A 254 -4.70 -15.62 18.15
C ASN A 254 -4.12 -14.21 17.94
N LEU A 255 -3.24 -13.81 18.86
CA LEU A 255 -2.60 -12.49 18.91
C LEU A 255 -1.24 -12.44 18.18
N ASN A 256 -0.92 -13.45 17.35
CA ASN A 256 0.30 -13.40 16.56
C ASN A 256 0.19 -12.29 15.51
N LEU A 257 1.31 -11.66 15.16
CA LEU A 257 1.34 -10.62 14.12
C LEU A 257 0.85 -11.12 12.75
N GLY A 258 1.09 -12.38 12.41
CA GLY A 258 0.72 -12.97 11.12
C GLY A 258 0.52 -14.49 11.17
N GLY A 259 0.02 -15.05 10.08
CA GLY A 259 -0.33 -16.47 9.96
C GLY A 259 -1.80 -16.76 10.30
N ALA A 260 -2.23 -18.01 10.10
CA ALA A 260 -3.64 -18.39 10.20
C ALA A 260 -4.27 -18.01 11.55
N GLY A 261 -5.43 -17.35 11.51
CA GLY A 261 -6.17 -16.87 12.69
C GLY A 261 -5.63 -15.58 13.33
N SER A 262 -4.60 -14.95 12.77
CA SER A 262 -4.18 -13.60 13.17
C SER A 262 -5.07 -12.50 12.55
N LEU A 263 -5.00 -11.29 13.12
CA LEU A 263 -5.62 -10.10 12.54
C LEU A 263 -5.07 -9.81 11.13
N GLN A 264 -3.75 -9.89 10.92
CA GLN A 264 -3.17 -9.63 9.59
C GLN A 264 -3.69 -10.61 8.54
N ALA A 265 -3.79 -11.91 8.86
CA ALA A 265 -4.33 -12.90 7.93
C ALA A 265 -5.82 -12.69 7.60
N ALA A 266 -6.59 -12.05 8.49
CA ALA A 266 -7.94 -11.61 8.18
C ALA A 266 -7.96 -10.37 7.26
N LEU A 267 -6.98 -9.47 7.40
CA LEU A 267 -6.86 -8.26 6.59
C LEU A 267 -6.28 -8.51 5.20
N ASP A 268 -5.45 -9.54 5.03
CA ASP A 268 -4.86 -10.00 3.76
C ASP A 268 -5.90 -10.63 2.79
N ILE A 269 -7.16 -10.78 3.20
CA ILE A 269 -8.25 -11.30 2.37
C ILE A 269 -8.80 -10.18 1.47
N ASP A 270 -8.62 -10.30 0.16
CA ASP A 270 -9.20 -9.37 -0.83
C ASP A 270 -10.68 -9.68 -1.13
N ALA A 271 -11.54 -9.48 -0.13
CA ALA A 271 -12.99 -9.59 -0.23
C ALA A 271 -13.70 -8.83 0.91
N PRO A 272 -14.99 -8.45 0.73
CA PRO A 272 -15.82 -7.94 1.80
C PRO A 272 -15.82 -8.86 3.03
N ARG A 273 -15.47 -8.31 4.20
CA ARG A 273 -15.28 -9.09 5.43
C ARG A 273 -15.51 -8.33 6.73
N ILE A 274 -16.18 -8.99 7.67
CA ILE A 274 -16.35 -8.50 9.05
C ILE A 274 -15.41 -9.31 9.94
N VAL A 275 -14.44 -8.62 10.53
CA VAL A 275 -13.42 -9.21 11.40
C VAL A 275 -13.89 -9.10 12.85
N VAL A 276 -14.00 -10.26 13.49
CA VAL A 276 -14.40 -10.42 14.91
C VAL A 276 -13.32 -11.18 15.68
N PHE A 277 -13.32 -11.10 17.00
CA PHE A 277 -12.23 -11.58 17.85
C PHE A 277 -12.68 -12.61 18.88
N GLU A 278 -12.09 -13.81 18.85
CA GLU A 278 -12.22 -14.83 19.90
C GLU A 278 -11.19 -14.66 21.03
N VAL A 279 -10.22 -13.76 20.83
CA VAL A 279 -9.13 -13.46 21.77
C VAL A 279 -9.11 -11.98 22.13
N SER A 280 -8.48 -11.64 23.25
CA SER A 280 -8.22 -10.26 23.65
C SER A 280 -6.83 -10.12 24.25
N GLY A 281 -6.24 -8.93 24.13
CA GLY A 281 -4.88 -8.66 24.57
C GLY A 281 -4.08 -7.81 23.59
N VAL A 282 -2.76 -7.98 23.62
CA VAL A 282 -1.80 -7.20 22.83
C VAL A 282 -1.35 -8.00 21.60
N ILE A 283 -1.42 -7.39 20.42
CA ILE A 283 -0.78 -7.84 19.18
C ILE A 283 0.50 -7.03 19.02
N GLU A 284 1.64 -7.72 18.96
CA GLU A 284 2.98 -7.11 18.88
C GLU A 284 3.39 -6.87 17.42
N GLY A 285 3.57 -5.60 17.04
CA GLY A 285 4.04 -5.18 15.71
C GLY A 285 3.01 -4.43 14.85
N ASP A 286 3.48 -3.94 13.70
CA ASP A 286 2.67 -3.15 12.75
C ASP A 286 1.67 -4.03 11.98
N ILE A 287 0.40 -3.64 12.02
CA ILE A 287 -0.69 -4.24 11.23
C ILE A 287 -0.97 -3.40 10.00
N ARG A 288 -1.23 -4.05 8.86
CA ARG A 288 -1.55 -3.41 7.58
C ARG A 288 -2.95 -3.81 7.09
N ILE A 289 -3.68 -2.86 6.54
CA ILE A 289 -4.93 -3.08 5.80
C ILE A 289 -4.60 -2.98 4.30
N PRO A 290 -4.38 -4.10 3.58
CA PRO A 290 -4.09 -4.07 2.15
C PRO A 290 -5.34 -3.95 1.26
N TYR A 291 -6.52 -4.33 1.77
CA TYR A 291 -7.77 -4.39 0.99
C TYR A 291 -8.94 -3.77 1.74
N GLY A 292 -9.79 -3.06 1.00
CA GLY A 292 -10.99 -2.37 1.51
C GLY A 292 -12.15 -3.31 1.83
N ASP A 293 -13.36 -2.76 1.87
CA ASP A 293 -14.61 -3.48 2.20
C ASP A 293 -14.50 -4.25 3.53
N VAL A 294 -14.01 -3.58 4.59
CA VAL A 294 -13.68 -4.23 5.86
C VAL A 294 -14.30 -3.54 7.06
N THR A 295 -14.90 -4.35 7.94
CA THR A 295 -15.28 -3.95 9.30
C THR A 295 -14.36 -4.64 10.28
N ILE A 296 -13.65 -3.91 11.15
CA ILE A 296 -12.92 -4.48 12.29
C ILE A 296 -13.68 -4.13 13.57
N ALA A 297 -14.35 -5.13 14.16
CA ALA A 297 -15.25 -4.97 15.31
C ALA A 297 -14.53 -5.34 16.62
N GLY A 298 -13.67 -4.44 17.12
CA GLY A 298 -12.87 -4.66 18.33
C GLY A 298 -13.68 -4.95 19.59
N GLN A 299 -14.94 -4.50 19.65
CA GLN A 299 -15.88 -4.74 20.76
C GLN A 299 -16.30 -6.21 20.89
N THR A 300 -16.03 -7.06 19.90
CA THR A 300 -16.25 -8.51 20.01
C THR A 300 -15.21 -9.23 20.86
N ALA A 301 -14.04 -8.63 21.09
CA ALA A 301 -12.92 -9.26 21.79
C ALA A 301 -13.26 -9.51 23.28
N PRO A 302 -13.23 -10.77 23.76
CA PRO A 302 -13.74 -11.11 25.08
C PRO A 302 -12.86 -10.55 26.21
N GLY A 303 -13.38 -9.60 26.99
CA GLY A 303 -12.71 -9.06 28.18
C GLY A 303 -11.82 -7.85 27.88
N ALA A 304 -10.53 -8.07 27.60
CA ALA A 304 -9.53 -6.99 27.58
C ALA A 304 -9.64 -6.01 26.38
N GLY A 305 -10.42 -6.32 25.34
CA GLY A 305 -10.33 -5.64 24.05
C GLY A 305 -9.02 -5.97 23.30
N ILE A 306 -8.75 -5.27 22.19
CA ILE A 306 -7.53 -5.44 21.39
C ILE A 306 -6.66 -4.20 21.47
N THR A 307 -5.38 -4.42 21.78
CA THR A 307 -4.31 -3.42 21.68
C THR A 307 -3.33 -3.86 20.60
N ILE A 308 -2.98 -2.98 19.66
CA ILE A 308 -1.86 -3.14 18.73
C ILE A 308 -0.68 -2.36 19.32
N HIS A 309 0.42 -3.02 19.68
CA HIS A 309 1.68 -2.37 20.08
C HIS A 309 2.55 -2.23 18.83
N GLY A 310 2.37 -1.12 18.14
CA GLY A 310 2.78 -0.90 16.77
C GLY A 310 1.80 0.01 16.05
N ARG A 311 1.93 0.12 14.73
CA ARG A 311 1.09 0.96 13.88
C ARG A 311 -0.07 0.18 13.26
N LEU A 312 -1.11 0.90 12.79
CA LEU A 312 -2.16 0.34 11.95
C LEU A 312 -2.29 1.17 10.66
N THR A 313 -1.85 0.63 9.52
CA THR A 313 -1.74 1.40 8.27
C THR A 313 -2.51 0.78 7.11
N CYS A 314 -3.26 1.59 6.37
CA CYS A 314 -3.78 1.24 5.06
C CYS A 314 -2.64 1.17 4.00
N ASP A 315 -2.85 0.47 2.88
CA ASP A 315 -1.86 0.44 1.78
C ASP A 315 -1.78 1.79 1.04
N TYR A 316 -0.79 2.62 1.37
CA TYR A 316 -0.53 3.91 0.74
C TYR A 316 -0.32 3.86 -0.80
N SER A 317 0.10 2.71 -1.36
CA SER A 317 0.34 2.54 -2.80
C SER A 317 -0.91 2.12 -3.58
N ASN A 318 -1.84 1.42 -2.93
CA ASN A 318 -3.16 1.04 -3.45
C ASN A 318 -4.19 1.27 -2.33
N PRO A 319 -4.64 2.53 -2.11
CA PRO A 319 -5.47 2.86 -0.96
C PRO A 319 -6.76 2.02 -0.92
N PRO A 320 -7.04 1.34 0.22
CA PRO A 320 -8.26 0.57 0.43
C PRO A 320 -9.42 1.47 0.87
N ASP A 321 -10.56 1.38 0.18
CA ASP A 321 -11.77 2.15 0.50
C ASP A 321 -12.77 1.35 1.36
N ASN A 322 -13.82 2.03 1.85
CA ASN A 322 -14.96 1.43 2.55
C ASN A 322 -14.56 0.66 3.81
N ILE A 323 -14.11 1.41 4.83
CA ILE A 323 -13.54 0.86 6.07
C ILE A 323 -14.35 1.32 7.29
N ILE A 324 -14.69 0.37 8.17
CA ILE A 324 -15.28 0.60 9.48
C ILE A 324 -14.31 0.06 10.55
N LEU A 325 -13.69 0.92 11.36
CA LEU A 325 -12.87 0.50 12.51
C LEU A 325 -13.56 0.90 13.81
N ARG A 326 -13.78 -0.06 14.72
CA ARG A 326 -14.42 0.23 16.02
C ARG A 326 -13.72 -0.43 17.21
N HIS A 327 -13.64 0.29 18.34
CA HIS A 327 -13.18 -0.21 19.65
C HIS A 327 -11.80 -0.90 19.65
N LEU A 328 -10.80 -0.30 18.99
CA LEU A 328 -9.40 -0.76 18.98
C LEU A 328 -8.47 0.25 19.66
N ARG A 329 -7.42 -0.24 20.31
CA ARG A 329 -6.32 0.59 20.82
C ARG A 329 -5.08 0.39 19.96
N VAL A 330 -4.43 1.48 19.57
CA VAL A 330 -3.18 1.48 18.80
C VAL A 330 -2.14 2.28 19.58
N ARG A 331 -1.09 1.59 20.01
CA ARG A 331 -0.01 2.09 20.86
C ARG A 331 1.27 1.99 20.05
N ALA A 332 1.46 2.97 19.17
CA ALA A 332 2.68 3.03 18.36
C ALA A 332 3.88 3.34 19.26
N ASP A 333 5.02 2.73 18.93
CA ASP A 333 6.23 2.78 19.72
C ASP A 333 7.43 2.70 18.77
N HIS A 334 7.95 3.86 18.40
CA HIS A 334 9.07 3.93 17.47
C HIS A 334 10.34 3.27 18.01
N SER A 335 10.47 3.17 19.34
CA SER A 335 11.63 2.54 19.98
C SER A 335 11.69 1.03 19.74
N THR A 336 10.55 0.37 19.51
CA THR A 336 10.49 -1.05 19.14
C THR A 336 10.58 -1.28 17.63
N ASN A 337 10.44 -0.23 16.80
CA ASN A 337 10.53 -0.30 15.34
C ASN A 337 11.48 0.75 14.70
N PRO A 338 12.78 0.77 15.08
CA PRO A 338 13.76 1.75 14.57
C PRO A 338 14.16 1.55 13.10
N GLY A 339 13.57 0.56 12.40
CA GLY A 339 13.77 0.35 10.98
C GLY A 339 12.91 1.25 10.09
N VAL A 340 11.92 1.93 10.68
CA VAL A 340 11.05 2.90 10.00
C VAL A 340 11.54 4.31 10.32
N ASP A 341 11.62 5.15 9.30
CA ASP A 341 11.97 6.57 9.46
C ASP A 341 10.83 7.32 10.18
N GLY A 342 11.18 8.14 11.18
CA GLY A 342 10.21 8.90 11.97
C GLY A 342 9.39 9.90 11.15
N ASN A 343 9.81 10.31 9.95
CA ASN A 343 9.01 11.12 9.01
C ASN A 343 7.83 10.33 8.37
N PHE A 344 7.65 9.05 8.68
CA PHE A 344 6.57 8.19 8.15
C PHE A 344 6.02 7.23 9.22
N TYR A 345 6.15 7.60 10.49
CA TYR A 345 5.82 6.72 11.62
C TYR A 345 4.57 7.20 12.34
N ASP A 346 3.43 6.93 11.70
CA ASP A 346 2.12 7.33 12.21
C ASP A 346 1.47 6.25 13.07
N GLY A 347 0.65 6.66 14.03
CA GLY A 347 -0.12 5.72 14.87
C GLY A 347 -1.13 4.92 14.03
N ILE A 348 -2.08 5.64 13.43
CA ILE A 348 -2.95 5.12 12.37
C ILE A 348 -2.71 5.94 11.11
N GLN A 349 -2.59 5.30 9.94
CA GLN A 349 -2.46 5.95 8.64
C GLN A 349 -3.46 5.36 7.65
N CYS A 350 -4.43 6.14 7.18
CA CYS A 350 -5.30 5.78 6.05
C CYS A 350 -5.46 6.94 5.06
N SER A 351 -4.33 7.50 4.67
CA SER A 351 -4.19 8.49 3.62
C SER A 351 -4.73 7.97 2.27
N ARG A 352 -5.30 8.88 1.46
CA ARG A 352 -5.88 8.63 0.11
C ARG A 352 -7.04 7.65 0.02
N SER A 353 -7.47 7.08 1.13
CA SER A 353 -8.58 6.14 1.21
C SER A 353 -9.91 6.89 1.32
N ALA A 354 -11.00 6.29 0.85
CA ALA A 354 -12.33 6.90 0.82
C ALA A 354 -13.40 6.09 1.56
N ASN A 355 -14.41 6.78 2.08
CA ASN A 355 -15.57 6.21 2.80
C ASN A 355 -15.13 5.48 4.07
N LEU A 356 -14.63 6.25 5.04
CA LEU A 356 -13.99 5.74 6.24
C LEU A 356 -14.77 6.16 7.50
N ILE A 357 -14.97 5.24 8.43
CA ILE A 357 -15.44 5.60 9.77
C ILE A 357 -14.62 4.92 10.87
N PHE A 358 -14.20 5.74 11.81
CA PHE A 358 -13.38 5.40 12.96
C PHE A 358 -14.17 5.77 14.22
N ASP A 359 -14.52 4.81 15.05
CA ASP A 359 -15.41 4.99 16.21
C ASP A 359 -14.84 4.30 17.46
N HIS A 360 -14.78 5.00 18.58
CA HIS A 360 -14.21 4.47 19.82
C HIS A 360 -12.78 3.90 19.65
N LEU A 361 -11.92 4.57 18.89
CA LEU A 361 -10.51 4.22 18.80
C LEU A 361 -9.70 4.95 19.86
N SER A 362 -8.64 4.34 20.36
CA SER A 362 -7.62 5.05 21.17
C SER A 362 -6.25 4.92 20.53
N VAL A 363 -5.63 6.02 20.18
CA VAL A 363 -4.38 6.06 19.44
C VAL A 363 -3.35 6.91 20.17
N SER A 364 -2.12 6.42 20.25
CA SER A 364 -1.00 7.14 20.86
C SER A 364 0.37 6.72 20.34
N GLY A 365 1.38 7.57 20.56
CA GLY A 365 2.79 7.28 20.25
C GLY A 365 3.19 7.40 18.78
N GLY A 366 2.37 8.07 17.95
CA GLY A 366 2.80 8.48 16.61
C GLY A 366 3.91 9.53 16.69
N VAL A 367 4.84 9.50 15.73
CA VAL A 367 6.07 10.31 15.68
C VAL A 367 6.02 11.41 14.63
N ASP A 368 5.36 11.18 13.48
CA ASP A 368 4.98 12.26 12.54
C ASP A 368 3.55 12.70 12.88
N GLU A 369 2.56 11.82 12.69
CA GLU A 369 1.21 12.01 13.22
C GLU A 369 0.70 10.85 14.09
N THR A 370 -0.08 11.16 15.11
CA THR A 370 -0.82 10.11 15.85
C THR A 370 -1.93 9.51 14.98
N PHE A 371 -2.51 10.30 14.07
CA PHE A 371 -3.56 9.87 13.15
C PHE A 371 -3.45 10.59 11.79
N ASP A 372 -3.19 9.85 10.72
CA ASP A 372 -3.09 10.39 9.36
C ASP A 372 -4.28 9.95 8.47
N ILE A 373 -4.95 10.95 7.90
CA ILE A 373 -5.97 10.83 6.85
C ILE A 373 -5.68 11.81 5.68
N PHE A 374 -4.40 12.03 5.37
CA PHE A 374 -3.94 12.92 4.30
C PHE A 374 -4.53 12.49 2.93
N GLU A 375 -5.10 13.43 2.18
CA GLU A 375 -5.76 13.14 0.89
C GLU A 375 -6.98 12.18 0.96
N ALA A 376 -7.52 11.85 2.15
CA ALA A 376 -8.70 10.98 2.29
C ALA A 376 -10.03 11.70 2.01
N GLU A 377 -11.09 10.94 1.64
CA GLU A 377 -12.43 11.49 1.35
C GLU A 377 -13.56 10.75 2.10
N ASN A 378 -14.60 11.47 2.50
CA ASN A 378 -15.79 10.92 3.19
C ASN A 378 -15.41 10.20 4.49
N VAL A 379 -14.82 10.96 5.41
CA VAL A 379 -14.23 10.44 6.66
C VAL A 379 -15.04 10.91 7.86
N THR A 380 -15.32 9.98 8.78
CA THR A 380 -15.75 10.30 10.15
C THR A 380 -14.74 9.73 11.16
N LEU A 381 -14.21 10.58 12.04
CA LEU A 381 -13.59 10.17 13.30
C LEU A 381 -14.50 10.60 14.47
N GLN A 382 -15.04 9.63 15.20
CA GLN A 382 -15.97 9.89 16.30
C GLN A 382 -15.64 9.14 17.58
N TRP A 383 -16.00 9.73 18.73
CA TRP A 383 -15.86 9.13 20.07
C TRP A 383 -14.48 8.51 20.33
N SER A 384 -13.40 9.07 19.80
CA SER A 384 -12.06 8.48 19.84
C SER A 384 -11.07 9.32 20.65
N THR A 385 -10.00 8.71 21.14
CA THR A 385 -8.92 9.39 21.87
C THR A 385 -7.65 9.42 21.02
N ILE A 386 -7.19 10.60 20.64
CA ILE A 386 -5.94 10.82 19.89
C ILE A 386 -4.96 11.54 20.82
N SER A 387 -3.96 10.82 21.35
CA SER A 387 -3.24 11.32 22.53
C SER A 387 -1.78 10.93 22.57
N ARG A 388 -0.98 11.62 23.39
CA ARG A 388 0.41 11.25 23.70
C ARG A 388 1.21 10.94 22.42
N ALA A 389 1.18 11.87 21.47
CA ALA A 389 2.14 11.86 20.37
C ALA A 389 3.59 11.89 20.92
N ASP A 390 4.51 11.18 20.28
CA ASP A 390 5.88 11.07 20.77
C ASP A 390 6.68 12.36 20.54
N THR A 391 7.50 12.73 21.51
CA THR A 391 8.35 13.93 21.46
C THR A 391 9.73 13.67 20.86
N ASP A 392 10.11 12.40 20.76
CA ASP A 392 11.36 11.89 20.20
C ASP A 392 11.10 11.13 18.88
N GLY A 393 12.15 10.54 18.28
CA GLY A 393 12.05 9.71 17.07
C GLY A 393 12.05 10.47 15.73
N HIS A 394 11.39 11.62 15.64
CA HIS A 394 11.26 12.37 14.39
C HIS A 394 12.58 13.08 13.99
N PRO A 395 13.11 12.91 12.75
CA PRO A 395 14.43 13.44 12.37
C PRO A 395 14.57 14.98 12.35
N GLY A 396 13.47 15.70 12.23
CA GLY A 396 13.43 17.17 12.34
C GLY A 396 13.48 17.70 13.79
N GLY A 397 13.57 16.82 14.80
CA GLY A 397 13.26 17.13 16.19
C GLY A 397 11.77 16.96 16.48
N THR A 398 11.35 17.36 17.68
CA THR A 398 9.99 17.13 18.24
C THR A 398 8.85 17.47 17.27
N HIS A 399 8.12 16.43 16.86
CA HIS A 399 6.99 16.49 15.91
C HIS A 399 5.76 15.78 16.52
N ASN A 400 5.46 16.03 17.79
CA ASN A 400 4.45 15.31 18.56
C ASN A 400 3.00 15.69 18.18
N TYR A 401 2.55 15.36 16.97
CA TYR A 401 1.30 15.90 16.41
C TYR A 401 0.11 14.93 16.48
N GLY A 402 -1.10 15.49 16.58
CA GLY A 402 -2.36 14.77 16.76
C GLY A 402 -2.86 14.13 15.47
N LEU A 403 -3.64 14.86 14.68
CA LEU A 403 -4.28 14.38 13.45
C LEU A 403 -4.04 15.33 12.27
N ILE A 404 -3.71 14.79 11.09
CA ILE A 404 -3.69 15.55 9.83
C ILE A 404 -4.71 15.04 8.79
N SER A 405 -5.34 15.99 8.11
CA SER A 405 -5.96 15.82 6.80
C SER A 405 -5.39 16.88 5.84
N GLY A 406 -4.61 16.44 4.86
CA GLY A 406 -3.93 17.28 3.88
C GLY A 406 -4.83 17.84 2.77
N PRO A 407 -4.22 18.57 1.80
CA PRO A 407 -4.89 18.99 0.55
C PRO A 407 -5.46 17.80 -0.22
N ASN A 408 -6.25 18.07 -1.26
CA ASN A 408 -6.94 17.10 -2.13
C ASN A 408 -7.95 16.14 -1.45
N GLY A 409 -7.90 15.94 -0.13
CA GLY A 409 -8.98 15.32 0.64
C GLY A 409 -10.18 16.26 0.80
N ALA A 410 -11.34 15.71 1.17
CA ALA A 410 -12.60 16.44 1.38
C ALA A 410 -13.61 15.66 2.23
N ASN A 411 -14.70 16.31 2.67
CA ASN A 411 -15.81 15.68 3.39
C ASN A 411 -15.32 14.98 4.69
N VAL A 412 -14.82 15.78 5.65
CA VAL A 412 -14.19 15.28 6.89
C VAL A 412 -14.96 15.73 8.14
N SER A 413 -15.50 14.76 8.90
CA SER A 413 -16.16 14.96 10.19
C SER A 413 -15.28 14.44 11.33
N ILE A 414 -14.91 15.30 12.28
CA ILE A 414 -14.14 14.95 13.47
C ILE A 414 -14.94 15.45 14.67
N HIS A 415 -15.60 14.54 15.39
CA HIS A 415 -16.51 14.92 16.47
C HIS A 415 -16.51 14.04 17.72
N HIS A 416 -16.78 14.64 18.89
CA HIS A 416 -16.78 13.96 20.19
C HIS A 416 -15.47 13.24 20.56
N ASN A 417 -14.33 13.69 20.04
CA ASN A 417 -13.03 13.09 20.30
C ASN A 417 -12.29 13.79 21.45
N LEU A 418 -11.42 13.05 22.14
CA LEU A 418 -10.43 13.58 23.07
C LEU A 418 -9.07 13.70 22.38
N PHE A 419 -8.60 14.92 22.15
CA PHE A 419 -7.23 15.22 21.79
C PHE A 419 -6.44 15.61 23.05
N ALA A 420 -5.42 14.86 23.43
CA ALA A 420 -4.73 15.07 24.71
C ALA A 420 -3.21 14.87 24.64
N HIS A 421 -2.43 15.81 25.16
CA HIS A 421 -0.96 15.69 25.28
C HIS A 421 -0.18 15.66 23.93
N ASN A 422 -0.78 16.17 22.85
CA ASN A 422 -0.11 16.37 21.57
C ASN A 422 0.30 17.85 21.43
N GLY A 423 1.43 18.16 20.81
CA GLY A 423 1.88 19.52 20.61
C GLY A 423 1.02 20.30 19.62
N ASN A 424 0.68 19.72 18.48
CA ASN A 424 0.09 20.42 17.35
C ASN A 424 -0.98 19.57 16.66
N ARG A 425 -1.75 20.18 15.75
CA ARG A 425 -2.72 19.53 14.87
C ARG A 425 -3.79 18.75 15.63
N ASN A 426 -4.67 19.45 16.37
CA ASN A 426 -5.69 18.83 17.22
C ASN A 426 -7.13 19.30 16.91
N PRO A 427 -7.68 19.01 15.73
CA PRO A 427 -7.04 18.39 14.55
C PRO A 427 -6.42 19.43 13.60
N ALA A 428 -5.65 18.98 12.59
CA ALA A 428 -5.34 19.78 11.40
C ALA A 428 -6.13 19.32 10.17
N VAL A 429 -6.87 20.22 9.51
CA VAL A 429 -7.61 19.91 8.28
C VAL A 429 -7.42 21.02 7.23
N ALA A 430 -7.06 20.62 6.00
CA ALA A 430 -6.80 21.55 4.90
C ALA A 430 -8.05 21.94 4.11
N ASN A 431 -9.02 21.04 3.88
CA ASN A 431 -10.15 21.30 2.98
C ASN A 431 -11.51 21.00 3.62
N GLY A 432 -12.51 21.80 3.25
CA GLY A 432 -13.92 21.52 3.48
C GLY A 432 -14.59 20.85 2.27
N PRO A 433 -15.84 20.36 2.38
CA PRO A 433 -16.70 20.36 3.57
C PRO A 433 -16.08 19.69 4.80
N CYS A 434 -16.11 20.37 5.94
CA CYS A 434 -15.49 19.89 7.17
C CYS A 434 -16.35 20.20 8.40
N GLU A 435 -16.43 19.26 9.34
CA GLU A 435 -17.11 19.42 10.62
C GLU A 435 -16.19 19.04 11.78
N ILE A 436 -15.69 20.04 12.50
CA ILE A 436 -14.93 19.92 13.74
C ILE A 436 -15.87 20.26 14.90
N ILE A 437 -16.56 19.26 15.42
CA ILE A 437 -17.71 19.48 16.32
C ILE A 437 -17.50 18.77 17.66
N ASN A 438 -17.68 19.48 18.78
CA ASN A 438 -17.71 18.87 20.10
C ASN A 438 -16.48 18.01 20.47
N ASN A 439 -15.28 18.40 20.05
CA ASN A 439 -14.05 17.74 20.53
C ASN A 439 -13.57 18.37 21.85
N VAL A 440 -12.94 17.59 22.72
CA VAL A 440 -12.20 18.08 23.89
C VAL A 440 -10.71 18.05 23.57
N VAL A 441 -10.04 19.19 23.75
CA VAL A 441 -8.64 19.38 23.36
C VAL A 441 -7.85 19.87 24.57
N TYR A 442 -6.93 19.05 25.08
CA TYR A 442 -6.26 19.27 26.37
C TYR A 442 -4.73 19.15 26.31
N ASN A 443 -4.04 20.06 27.02
CA ASN A 443 -2.59 20.08 27.13
C ASN A 443 -1.90 20.04 25.76
N VAL A 444 -2.34 20.91 24.86
CA VAL A 444 -1.78 21.10 23.52
C VAL A 444 -1.19 22.48 23.38
N ARG A 445 -0.28 22.69 22.42
CA ARG A 445 0.10 24.03 21.99
C ARG A 445 -0.88 24.57 20.96
N HIS A 446 -1.20 23.83 19.90
CA HIS A 446 -2.20 24.25 18.92
C HIS A 446 -3.40 23.31 18.94
N GLY A 447 -4.61 23.89 19.07
CA GLY A 447 -5.90 23.21 19.03
C GLY A 447 -6.32 22.89 17.60
N PHE A 448 -7.41 23.49 17.13
CA PHE A 448 -7.77 23.42 15.72
C PHE A 448 -6.69 24.12 14.88
N VAL A 449 -6.22 23.43 13.86
CA VAL A 449 -5.27 23.94 12.88
C VAL A 449 -5.88 23.86 11.49
N HIS A 450 -5.83 24.97 10.78
CA HIS A 450 -5.99 25.00 9.34
C HIS A 450 -4.60 25.09 8.71
N HIS A 451 -4.28 24.17 7.81
CA HIS A 451 -2.91 23.92 7.32
C HIS A 451 -2.92 23.70 5.79
N ASN A 452 -1.91 24.23 5.09
CA ASN A 452 -1.81 24.24 3.61
C ASN A 452 -2.86 25.14 2.91
N PRO A 453 -2.74 25.40 1.59
CA PRO A 453 -3.73 26.16 0.83
C PRO A 453 -5.07 25.41 0.77
N ALA A 454 -6.16 26.14 1.02
CA ALA A 454 -7.44 25.54 1.40
C ALA A 454 -8.66 26.13 0.68
N THR A 455 -9.72 25.33 0.61
CA THR A 455 -11.05 25.73 0.12
C THR A 455 -12.17 24.98 0.84
N GLY A 456 -13.42 25.40 0.65
CA GLY A 456 -14.62 24.76 1.20
C GLY A 456 -15.09 25.41 2.50
N ASP A 457 -16.21 24.94 3.05
CA ASP A 457 -16.76 25.49 4.29
C ASP A 457 -16.46 24.57 5.48
N PHE A 458 -16.23 25.17 6.65
CA PHE A 458 -15.83 24.48 7.89
C PHE A 458 -16.78 24.83 9.03
N ASN A 459 -17.49 23.85 9.59
CA ASN A 459 -18.15 23.98 10.88
C ASN A 459 -17.12 23.71 11.99
N ILE A 460 -16.90 24.66 12.88
CA ILE A 460 -16.04 24.55 14.07
C ILE A 460 -16.92 24.91 15.27
N ILE A 461 -17.59 23.93 15.89
CA ILE A 461 -18.72 24.18 16.79
C ILE A 461 -18.58 23.38 18.10
N GLY A 462 -18.85 24.00 19.25
CA GLY A 462 -18.99 23.30 20.53
C GLY A 462 -17.72 22.61 21.07
N ASN A 463 -16.53 22.93 20.52
CA ASN A 463 -15.27 22.33 20.96
C ASN A 463 -14.79 22.96 22.27
N TYR A 464 -14.14 22.17 23.13
CA TYR A 464 -13.63 22.60 24.43
C TYR A 464 -12.09 22.55 24.45
N TYR A 465 -11.45 23.71 24.48
CA TYR A 465 -9.98 23.85 24.48
C TYR A 465 -9.48 24.20 25.88
N ARG A 466 -8.66 23.33 26.48
CA ARG A 466 -8.23 23.44 27.89
C ARG A 466 -6.71 23.50 28.03
N GLN A 467 -6.24 24.59 28.64
CA GLN A 467 -4.83 24.81 28.95
C GLN A 467 -4.31 23.71 29.91
N GLY A 468 -3.21 23.04 29.53
CA GLY A 468 -2.50 22.07 30.38
C GLY A 468 -1.14 22.60 30.88
N PRO A 469 -0.30 21.76 31.50
CA PRO A 469 0.98 22.22 32.05
C PRO A 469 2.12 22.44 31.03
N GLU A 470 2.09 21.86 29.83
CA GLU A 470 3.29 21.76 28.95
C GLU A 470 3.57 23.01 28.10
N ASN A 471 2.54 23.67 27.58
CA ASN A 471 2.72 24.77 26.63
C ASN A 471 1.54 25.73 26.64
N SER A 472 1.76 26.97 26.20
CA SER A 472 0.69 27.95 25.98
C SER A 472 -0.26 27.45 24.89
N LEU A 473 -1.56 27.39 25.21
CA LEU A 473 -2.63 27.03 24.29
C LEU A 473 -2.82 28.12 23.21
N ILE A 474 -3.08 27.66 21.99
CA ILE A 474 -3.51 28.44 20.85
C ILE A 474 -4.73 27.70 20.32
N PRO A 475 -5.97 28.07 20.70
CA PRO A 475 -7.17 27.29 20.40
C PRO A 475 -7.43 27.14 18.90
N PHE A 476 -7.14 28.20 18.14
CA PHE A 476 -7.26 28.24 16.68
C PHE A 476 -5.96 28.74 16.05
N TYR A 477 -5.45 28.01 15.06
CA TYR A 477 -4.31 28.38 14.24
C TYR A 477 -4.71 28.31 12.76
N PHE A 478 -4.57 29.42 12.03
CA PHE A 478 -4.93 29.48 10.62
C PHE A 478 -3.69 29.82 9.78
N ASP A 479 -3.05 28.79 9.22
CA ASP A 479 -1.87 28.94 8.35
C ASP A 479 -2.24 29.64 7.02
N ASP A 480 -1.32 30.42 6.45
CA ASP A 480 -1.63 31.39 5.37
C ASP A 480 -0.89 31.14 4.05
N GLN A 481 -0.52 29.89 3.75
CA GLN A 481 0.19 29.52 2.51
C GLN A 481 -0.61 29.74 1.19
N TYR A 482 -1.80 30.35 1.24
CA TYR A 482 -2.56 30.78 0.07
C TYR A 482 -1.94 32.03 -0.58
N SER A 483 -0.99 31.83 -1.50
CA SER A 483 -0.32 32.92 -2.24
C SER A 483 -1.16 33.56 -3.37
N GLY A 484 -2.49 33.38 -3.36
CA GLY A 484 -3.39 33.79 -4.45
C GLY A 484 -4.04 35.16 -4.23
N SER A 485 -4.05 36.02 -5.25
CA SER A 485 -4.78 37.29 -5.19
C SER A 485 -6.28 37.10 -5.49
N GLY A 486 -7.06 36.79 -4.47
CA GLY A 486 -8.52 36.68 -4.55
C GLY A 486 -9.12 36.36 -3.17
N THR A 487 -10.41 36.64 -2.98
CA THR A 487 -11.11 36.16 -1.77
C THR A 487 -11.08 34.62 -1.80
N PRO A 488 -10.54 33.95 -0.77
CA PRO A 488 -10.54 32.48 -0.74
C PRO A 488 -11.98 31.97 -0.75
N MET A 489 -12.20 30.85 -1.45
CA MET A 489 -13.50 30.16 -1.46
C MET A 489 -13.62 29.33 -0.18
N LEU A 490 -13.73 30.03 0.96
CA LEU A 490 -13.66 29.49 2.31
C LEU A 490 -14.53 30.31 3.27
N SER A 491 -15.31 29.62 4.10
CA SER A 491 -15.95 30.20 5.29
C SER A 491 -15.73 29.32 6.52
N TYR A 492 -15.55 29.95 7.67
CA TYR A 492 -15.54 29.31 8.98
C TYR A 492 -16.83 29.62 9.74
N TYR A 493 -17.61 28.59 10.02
CA TYR A 493 -18.86 28.62 10.77
C TYR A 493 -18.55 28.26 12.21
N LEU A 494 -18.67 29.24 13.12
CA LEU A 494 -18.10 29.20 14.47
C LEU A 494 -19.19 29.48 15.52
N GLU A 495 -19.40 28.55 16.44
CA GLU A 495 -20.41 28.67 17.49
C GLU A 495 -19.99 27.88 18.74
N ASP A 496 -20.11 28.49 19.93
CA ASP A 496 -19.87 27.90 21.26
C ASP A 496 -18.55 27.13 21.43
N ASN A 497 -17.45 27.60 20.83
CA ASN A 497 -16.14 27.02 21.12
C ASN A 497 -15.63 27.56 22.46
N TYR A 498 -15.55 26.72 23.49
CA TYR A 498 -15.15 27.12 24.83
C TYR A 498 -13.63 27.06 25.02
N VAL A 499 -13.03 28.15 25.51
CA VAL A 499 -11.64 28.19 25.95
C VAL A 499 -11.59 28.16 27.48
N ASP A 500 -10.75 27.30 28.04
CA ASP A 500 -10.46 27.14 29.48
C ASP A 500 -8.94 27.32 29.72
N ASP A 501 -8.47 28.55 29.52
CA ASP A 501 -7.16 29.04 29.95
C ASP A 501 -7.31 30.12 31.04
N PRO A 502 -7.22 29.75 32.34
CA PRO A 502 -7.30 30.70 33.45
C PRO A 502 -6.23 31.81 33.45
N GLY A 503 -5.18 31.72 32.62
CA GLY A 503 -4.16 32.75 32.45
C GLY A 503 -4.50 33.83 31.42
N ASP A 504 -5.44 33.56 30.51
CA ASP A 504 -5.73 34.40 29.34
C ASP A 504 -7.26 34.52 29.10
N LEU A 505 -7.96 33.42 28.76
CA LEU A 505 -9.41 33.40 28.53
C LEU A 505 -10.12 32.18 29.13
N VAL A 506 -11.24 32.43 29.83
CA VAL A 506 -12.23 31.41 30.20
C VAL A 506 -13.62 31.82 29.69
N GLY A 507 -14.11 31.16 28.64
CA GLY A 507 -15.41 31.47 28.01
C GLY A 507 -15.54 31.02 26.54
N SER A 508 -16.75 31.12 25.99
CA SER A 508 -17.04 30.78 24.58
C SER A 508 -16.52 31.85 23.59
N VAL A 509 -16.06 31.38 22.42
CA VAL A 509 -15.49 32.19 21.34
C VAL A 509 -16.17 31.83 20.01
N ASP A 510 -17.17 32.63 19.63
CA ASP A 510 -17.86 32.49 18.34
C ASP A 510 -17.11 33.20 17.19
N ASN A 511 -16.16 34.10 17.50
CA ASN A 511 -15.35 34.78 16.50
C ASN A 511 -13.98 35.22 17.07
N PRO A 512 -12.88 34.51 16.77
CA PRO A 512 -11.57 34.88 17.28
C PRO A 512 -11.03 36.20 16.67
N TRP A 513 -11.39 36.54 15.42
CA TRP A 513 -10.99 37.80 14.77
C TRP A 513 -11.62 39.05 15.40
N LEU A 514 -12.79 38.92 16.03
CA LEU A 514 -13.47 40.04 16.71
C LEU A 514 -13.14 40.13 18.21
N THR A 515 -12.37 39.17 18.74
CA THR A 515 -11.99 39.10 20.15
C THR A 515 -10.46 39.09 20.38
N PRO A 516 -9.61 39.79 19.59
CA PRO A 516 -8.15 39.64 19.66
C PRO A 516 -7.54 40.05 21.00
N SER A 517 -8.21 40.93 21.77
CA SER A 517 -7.79 41.32 23.12
C SER A 517 -8.34 40.42 24.23
N ALA A 518 -9.09 39.36 23.90
CA ALA A 518 -9.66 38.42 24.87
C ALA A 518 -8.75 37.21 25.09
N HIS A 519 -7.87 36.88 24.13
CA HIS A 519 -6.86 35.84 24.26
C HIS A 519 -5.63 36.22 23.44
N SER A 520 -4.44 36.23 24.05
CA SER A 520 -3.19 36.74 23.44
C SER A 520 -2.79 36.05 22.14
N SER A 521 -3.19 34.79 21.93
CA SER A 521 -2.91 34.08 20.68
C SER A 521 -3.67 34.68 19.48
N PHE A 522 -4.83 35.30 19.69
CA PHE A 522 -5.70 35.77 18.61
C PHE A 522 -5.14 36.99 17.88
N GLU A 523 -4.25 37.77 18.51
CA GLU A 523 -3.47 38.83 17.82
C GLU A 523 -2.63 38.29 16.64
N ASN A 524 -2.33 36.99 16.62
CA ASN A 524 -1.54 36.35 15.56
C ASN A 524 -2.37 35.77 14.41
N ILE A 525 -3.71 35.79 14.51
CA ILE A 525 -4.61 35.22 13.49
C ILE A 525 -4.75 36.16 12.26
N ASP A 526 -4.54 37.46 12.43
CA ASP A 526 -4.71 38.49 11.38
C ASP A 526 -3.54 38.55 10.36
N ARG A 527 -2.74 37.48 10.24
CA ARG A 527 -1.53 37.42 9.38
C ARG A 527 -1.83 37.24 7.89
N GLY A 528 -3.06 36.89 7.54
CA GLY A 528 -3.52 36.75 6.14
C GLY A 528 -5.04 36.62 5.98
N TRP A 529 -5.78 36.40 7.08
CA TRP A 529 -7.21 36.09 7.08
C TRP A 529 -8.06 37.30 7.48
N ASN A 530 -8.98 37.72 6.59
CA ASN A 530 -9.97 38.75 6.90
C ASN A 530 -11.15 38.15 7.66
N SER A 531 -11.60 38.80 8.75
CA SER A 531 -12.85 38.52 9.48
C SER A 531 -14.08 38.24 8.60
N SER A 532 -14.12 38.69 7.35
CA SER A 532 -15.15 38.35 6.35
C SER A 532 -15.28 36.86 6.00
N VAL A 533 -14.32 35.99 6.35
CA VAL A 533 -14.49 34.52 6.21
C VAL A 533 -15.25 33.89 7.39
N ALA A 534 -15.36 34.56 8.53
CA ALA A 534 -16.07 34.04 9.70
C ALA A 534 -17.60 34.20 9.56
N ARG A 535 -18.33 33.24 10.10
CA ARG A 535 -19.79 33.16 10.20
C ARG A 535 -20.13 32.76 11.65
N ALA A 536 -20.14 33.77 12.51
CA ALA A 536 -20.24 33.59 13.96
C ALA A 536 -21.70 33.38 14.39
N GLY A 537 -21.97 32.33 15.17
CA GLY A 537 -23.34 31.93 15.53
C GLY A 537 -24.14 31.38 14.34
N GLU A 538 -23.46 30.83 13.34
CA GLU A 538 -24.05 30.16 12.18
C GLU A 538 -23.43 28.77 12.02
N ARG A 539 -24.22 27.81 11.52
CA ARG A 539 -23.77 26.49 11.08
C ARG A 539 -24.05 26.30 9.58
N HIS A 540 -23.09 25.79 8.82
CA HIS A 540 -23.32 25.39 7.44
C HIS A 540 -24.11 24.07 7.36
N PRO A 541 -25.22 24.01 6.61
CA PRO A 541 -26.00 22.78 6.43
C PRO A 541 -25.36 21.87 5.37
N PHE A 542 -24.51 20.93 5.79
CA PHE A 542 -23.98 19.89 4.91
C PHE A 542 -25.00 18.77 4.65
N SER A 543 -24.76 17.98 3.61
CA SER A 543 -25.64 16.88 3.16
C SER A 543 -25.55 15.61 4.03
N GLN A 544 -24.47 15.46 4.81
CA GLN A 544 -24.24 14.36 5.75
C GLN A 544 -23.72 14.95 7.07
N PRO A 545 -24.57 15.63 7.85
CA PRO A 545 -24.15 16.34 9.05
C PRO A 545 -23.90 15.41 10.24
N VAL A 546 -23.09 15.89 11.18
CA VAL A 546 -23.08 15.49 12.59
C VAL A 546 -24.38 16.01 13.23
N GLU A 547 -25.35 15.13 13.45
CA GLU A 547 -26.67 15.50 13.98
C GLU A 547 -26.62 15.77 15.48
N THR A 548 -25.78 15.01 16.21
CA THR A 548 -25.56 15.20 17.65
C THR A 548 -24.66 16.41 17.87
N VAL A 549 -25.22 17.52 18.33
CA VAL A 549 -24.46 18.70 18.78
C VAL A 549 -24.86 19.05 20.20
N HIS A 550 -23.87 19.29 21.04
CA HIS A 550 -23.99 19.67 22.44
C HIS A 550 -23.39 21.07 22.68
N ASP A 551 -23.82 21.75 23.74
CA ASP A 551 -23.03 22.88 24.26
C ASP A 551 -21.67 22.39 24.74
N ALA A 552 -20.63 23.21 24.60
CA ALA A 552 -19.25 22.77 24.88
C ALA A 552 -19.03 22.34 26.33
N LEU A 553 -19.80 22.89 27.28
CA LEU A 553 -19.72 22.54 28.70
C LEU A 553 -20.31 21.16 28.98
N ALA A 554 -21.49 20.84 28.45
CA ALA A 554 -22.10 19.51 28.56
C ALA A 554 -21.31 18.46 27.76
N ASN A 555 -20.71 18.87 26.64
CA ASN A 555 -19.86 18.01 25.83
C ASN A 555 -18.62 17.51 26.59
N TYR A 556 -17.97 18.36 27.39
CA TYR A 556 -16.72 18.05 28.10
C TYR A 556 -16.80 16.74 28.88
N ASP A 557 -17.79 16.59 29.76
CA ASP A 557 -17.97 15.36 30.55
C ASP A 557 -18.43 14.17 29.68
N SER A 558 -19.19 14.41 28.61
CA SER A 558 -19.66 13.37 27.68
C SER A 558 -18.47 12.70 26.95
N VAL A 559 -17.54 13.50 26.42
CA VAL A 559 -16.32 13.03 25.76
C VAL A 559 -15.39 12.32 26.73
N LEU A 560 -15.14 12.89 27.92
CA LEU A 560 -14.28 12.24 28.91
C LEU A 560 -14.87 10.92 29.43
N ALA A 561 -16.19 10.80 29.53
CA ALA A 561 -16.85 9.55 29.87
C ALA A 561 -16.72 8.50 28.74
N ARG A 562 -16.85 8.89 27.47
CA ARG A 562 -17.17 7.97 26.36
C ARG A 562 -16.14 7.86 25.24
N ALA A 563 -15.19 8.78 25.09
CA ALA A 563 -14.25 8.75 23.96
C ALA A 563 -13.09 7.76 24.19
N GLY A 564 -12.72 6.98 23.18
CA GLY A 564 -11.71 5.93 23.24
C GLY A 564 -12.31 4.51 23.25
N ALA A 565 -11.45 3.50 23.11
CA ALA A 565 -11.85 2.11 23.14
C ALA A 565 -12.20 1.63 24.55
N PHE A 566 -13.09 0.65 24.64
CA PHE A 566 -13.52 0.03 25.90
C PHE A 566 -13.18 -1.47 25.94
N PRO A 567 -12.77 -2.02 27.10
CA PRO A 567 -12.40 -1.29 28.31
C PRO A 567 -11.19 -0.36 28.10
N ARG A 568 -11.13 0.75 28.84
CA ARG A 568 -9.98 1.65 28.83
C ARG A 568 -8.74 0.92 29.34
N ASP A 569 -7.60 1.11 28.69
CA ASP A 569 -6.30 0.74 29.25
C ASP A 569 -5.77 1.84 30.18
N LEU A 570 -4.58 1.62 30.76
CA LEU A 570 -3.95 2.60 31.65
C LEU A 570 -3.76 3.97 30.99
N ILE A 571 -3.38 4.01 29.70
CA ILE A 571 -3.15 5.26 28.97
C ILE A 571 -4.44 6.08 28.86
N ASP A 572 -5.55 5.44 28.49
CA ASP A 572 -6.83 6.11 28.32
C ASP A 572 -7.42 6.57 29.66
N SER A 573 -7.26 5.78 30.72
CA SER A 573 -7.64 6.18 32.08
C SER A 573 -6.81 7.37 32.58
N GLU A 574 -5.48 7.31 32.44
CA GLU A 574 -4.60 8.42 32.84
C GLU A 574 -4.88 9.69 32.02
N ASN A 575 -5.14 9.60 30.72
CA ASN A 575 -5.50 10.77 29.91
C ASN A 575 -6.75 11.47 30.47
N VAL A 576 -7.80 10.73 30.81
CA VAL A 576 -9.03 11.32 31.40
C VAL A 576 -8.76 11.93 32.77
N ASP A 577 -8.03 11.23 33.65
CA ASP A 577 -7.66 11.73 34.97
C ASP A 577 -6.78 13.00 34.89
N GLU A 578 -5.83 13.03 33.96
CA GLU A 578 -4.93 14.18 33.70
C GLU A 578 -5.69 15.40 33.18
N VAL A 579 -6.72 15.20 32.33
CA VAL A 579 -7.60 16.30 31.88
C VAL A 579 -8.37 16.89 33.08
N TYR A 580 -9.01 16.05 33.90
CA TYR A 580 -9.76 16.50 35.07
C TYR A 580 -8.86 17.21 36.10
N ALA A 581 -7.69 16.63 36.42
CA ALA A 581 -6.75 17.19 37.39
C ALA A 581 -5.96 18.40 36.86
N ARG A 582 -5.97 18.64 35.54
CA ARG A 582 -5.11 19.60 34.83
C ARG A 582 -3.61 19.31 35.05
N THR A 583 -3.23 18.03 34.89
CA THR A 583 -1.86 17.51 35.06
C THR A 583 -1.37 16.79 33.80
N GLY A 584 -0.28 16.03 33.92
CA GLY A 584 0.31 15.23 32.85
C GLY A 584 1.40 15.93 32.06
N ALA A 585 1.88 15.26 31.01
CA ALA A 585 3.04 15.68 30.23
C ALA A 585 2.89 15.30 28.74
N TRP A 586 3.77 15.79 27.87
CA TRP A 586 3.89 15.33 26.47
C TRP A 586 4.71 14.03 26.36
N GLY A 587 4.76 13.47 25.15
CA GLY A 587 5.48 12.24 24.81
C GLY A 587 4.63 10.99 24.92
N ALA A 588 5.09 9.90 24.30
CA ALA A 588 4.31 8.66 24.14
C ALA A 588 3.88 8.03 25.47
N ARG A 589 4.77 8.05 26.47
CA ARG A 589 4.53 7.55 27.85
C ARG A 589 3.86 6.17 27.87
N ILE A 590 4.31 5.27 26.99
CA ILE A 590 3.82 3.89 26.89
C ILE A 590 4.28 3.10 28.13
N PRO A 591 3.37 2.44 28.89
CA PRO A 591 3.75 1.63 30.05
C PRO A 591 4.36 0.30 29.58
N SER A 592 5.25 -0.27 30.41
CA SER A 592 5.90 -1.56 30.10
C SER A 592 4.96 -2.78 30.15
N ASP A 593 3.72 -2.59 30.60
CA ASP A 593 2.66 -3.61 30.63
C ASP A 593 1.36 -3.00 30.09
N LEU A 594 1.09 -3.23 28.80
CA LEU A 594 -0.14 -2.80 28.13
C LEU A 594 -1.39 -3.59 28.55
N MET A 595 -1.24 -4.63 29.38
CA MET A 595 -2.35 -5.36 30.00
C MET A 595 -2.62 -4.90 31.44
N GLN A 596 -1.91 -3.89 31.95
CA GLN A 596 -2.09 -3.42 33.33
C GLN A 596 -3.53 -2.93 33.55
N GLY A 597 -4.26 -3.63 34.44
CA GLY A 597 -5.67 -3.34 34.75
C GLY A 597 -6.69 -4.05 33.85
N LEU A 598 -6.23 -4.73 32.80
CA LEU A 598 -7.06 -5.50 31.88
C LEU A 598 -7.00 -7.01 32.17
N ALA A 599 -8.04 -7.75 31.78
CA ALA A 599 -8.10 -9.19 31.93
C ALA A 599 -8.74 -9.83 30.70
N ALA A 600 -8.07 -10.82 30.12
CA ALA A 600 -8.63 -11.59 29.00
C ALA A 600 -9.84 -12.41 29.46
N GLY A 601 -10.90 -12.39 28.66
CA GLY A 601 -12.11 -13.19 28.88
C GLY A 601 -12.05 -14.53 28.16
N THR A 602 -13.19 -15.20 28.09
CA THR A 602 -13.41 -16.40 27.25
C THR A 602 -14.46 -16.03 26.22
N PRO A 603 -14.27 -16.34 24.92
CA PRO A 603 -15.31 -16.13 23.92
C PRO A 603 -16.54 -17.00 24.27
N PRO A 604 -17.76 -16.56 23.91
CA PRO A 604 -18.93 -17.41 24.01
C PRO A 604 -18.85 -18.59 23.02
N ALA A 605 -19.78 -19.54 23.15
CA ALA A 605 -19.92 -20.60 22.16
C ALA A 605 -20.50 -20.03 20.86
N ASP A 606 -19.90 -20.42 19.74
CA ASP A 606 -20.28 -20.14 18.35
C ASP A 606 -20.06 -21.47 17.61
N SER A 607 -21.13 -22.25 17.48
CA SER A 607 -21.09 -23.65 17.10
C SER A 607 -20.96 -23.86 15.58
N ASP A 608 -21.35 -22.87 14.77
CA ASP A 608 -21.30 -22.95 13.30
C ASP A 608 -20.21 -22.07 12.65
N ASN A 609 -19.56 -21.22 13.45
CA ASN A 609 -18.41 -20.37 13.15
C ASN A 609 -18.72 -19.12 12.34
N ASP A 610 -19.91 -18.55 12.50
CA ASP A 610 -20.33 -17.33 11.82
C ASP A 610 -20.09 -16.03 12.61
N GLY A 611 -19.54 -16.14 13.82
CA GLY A 611 -19.11 -15.01 14.66
C GLY A 611 -20.20 -14.46 15.58
N MET A 612 -21.39 -15.05 15.58
CA MET A 612 -22.45 -14.77 16.54
C MET A 612 -22.48 -15.85 17.65
N PRO A 613 -22.87 -15.52 18.89
CA PRO A 613 -23.01 -16.52 19.95
C PRO A 613 -24.28 -17.36 19.81
N ASP A 614 -24.18 -18.68 20.07
CA ASP A 614 -25.30 -19.63 20.04
C ASP A 614 -26.54 -19.10 20.82
N ASP A 615 -26.31 -18.61 22.04
CA ASP A 615 -27.35 -18.05 22.93
C ASP A 615 -27.99 -16.76 22.36
N TRP A 616 -27.23 -15.95 21.60
CA TRP A 616 -27.74 -14.72 20.98
C TRP A 616 -28.58 -15.07 19.75
N GLU A 617 -28.10 -15.95 18.89
CA GLU A 617 -28.82 -16.43 17.70
C GLU A 617 -30.17 -17.05 18.04
N GLU A 618 -30.19 -17.99 18.99
CA GLU A 618 -31.43 -18.64 19.44
C GLU A 618 -32.42 -17.62 20.01
N SER A 619 -31.94 -16.54 20.65
CA SER A 619 -32.79 -15.44 21.13
C SER A 619 -33.42 -14.61 20.02
N ARG A 620 -32.82 -14.60 18.82
CA ARG A 620 -33.31 -13.90 17.62
C ARG A 620 -34.06 -14.80 16.65
N GLY A 621 -34.10 -16.12 16.91
CA GLY A 621 -34.72 -17.11 16.02
C GLY A 621 -33.85 -17.47 14.82
N LEU A 622 -32.54 -17.24 14.93
CA LEU A 622 -31.49 -17.65 14.01
C LEU A 622 -31.01 -19.07 14.37
N SER A 623 -30.03 -19.60 13.64
CA SER A 623 -29.64 -21.01 13.70
C SER A 623 -28.17 -21.23 14.14
N SER A 624 -27.97 -21.54 15.43
CA SER A 624 -26.72 -21.97 16.10
C SER A 624 -26.05 -23.26 15.58
N SER A 625 -26.23 -23.58 14.30
CA SER A 625 -25.74 -24.79 13.62
C SER A 625 -25.69 -24.66 12.09
N THR A 626 -25.98 -23.49 11.51
CA THR A 626 -25.96 -23.24 10.06
C THR A 626 -25.78 -21.74 9.81
N PRO A 627 -24.59 -21.30 9.32
CA PRO A 627 -24.21 -19.89 9.31
C PRO A 627 -25.24 -19.01 8.62
N ASP A 628 -25.80 -18.05 9.36
CA ASP A 628 -26.86 -17.16 8.90
C ASP A 628 -26.62 -15.66 9.20
N HIS A 629 -25.41 -15.28 9.63
CA HIS A 629 -24.86 -13.92 9.78
C HIS A 629 -25.31 -12.88 8.76
N ASN A 630 -25.50 -13.26 7.49
CA ASN A 630 -25.94 -12.38 6.41
C ASN A 630 -27.47 -12.27 6.26
N SER A 631 -28.25 -12.83 7.19
CA SER A 631 -29.70 -12.68 7.27
C SER A 631 -30.04 -11.22 7.51
N LEU A 632 -30.90 -10.66 6.65
CA LEU A 632 -31.37 -9.28 6.80
C LEU A 632 -32.37 -9.18 7.95
N MET A 633 -32.00 -8.47 9.00
CA MET A 633 -32.80 -8.27 10.20
C MET A 633 -33.82 -7.14 10.01
N SER A 634 -34.81 -7.06 10.91
CA SER A 634 -35.84 -6.00 10.87
C SER A 634 -35.28 -4.58 11.08
N SER A 635 -34.03 -4.46 11.55
CA SER A 635 -33.27 -3.22 11.67
C SER A 635 -32.71 -2.69 10.34
N GLY A 636 -32.68 -3.52 9.28
CA GLY A 636 -32.05 -3.21 7.99
C GLY A 636 -30.55 -3.56 7.90
N TYR A 637 -29.97 -4.03 9.00
CA TYR A 637 -28.61 -4.57 9.08
C TYR A 637 -28.62 -6.10 8.89
N THR A 638 -27.46 -6.70 8.59
CA THR A 638 -27.33 -8.16 8.69
C THR A 638 -27.34 -8.63 10.16
N ALA A 639 -27.54 -9.93 10.41
CA ALA A 639 -27.55 -10.49 11.76
C ALA A 639 -26.24 -10.21 12.52
N ILE A 640 -25.08 -10.44 11.89
CA ILE A 640 -23.77 -10.13 12.50
C ILE A 640 -23.60 -8.64 12.78
N GLU A 641 -24.13 -7.77 11.91
CA GLU A 641 -24.13 -6.33 12.15
C GLU A 641 -25.04 -5.93 13.32
N GLU A 642 -26.22 -6.54 13.47
CA GLU A 642 -27.07 -6.31 14.63
C GLU A 642 -26.37 -6.76 15.92
N TYR A 643 -25.73 -7.93 15.94
CA TYR A 643 -24.94 -8.42 17.07
C TYR A 643 -23.81 -7.45 17.47
N ILE A 644 -22.90 -7.09 16.55
CA ILE A 644 -21.77 -6.22 16.89
C ILE A 644 -22.19 -4.78 17.24
N ASN A 645 -23.40 -4.36 16.85
CA ASN A 645 -23.98 -3.07 17.24
C ASN A 645 -24.62 -3.10 18.64
N GLU A 646 -25.13 -4.24 19.10
CA GLU A 646 -25.64 -4.40 20.47
C GLU A 646 -24.52 -4.49 21.54
N LEU A 647 -23.28 -4.79 21.13
CA LEU A 647 -22.10 -4.81 22.01
C LEU A 647 -21.48 -3.43 22.30
N ALA A 648 -21.88 -2.39 21.58
CA ALA A 648 -21.15 -1.12 21.45
C ALA A 648 -21.70 0.06 22.28
#